data_AF-A0A1Y2H6N6-F1
#
_entry.id   AF-A0A1Y2H6N6-F1
#
_cell.length_a   1.000
_cell.length_b   1.000
_cell.length_c   1.000
_cell.angle_alpha   90.00
_cell.angle_beta   90.00
_cell.angle_gamma   90.00
#
_symmetry.space_group_name_H-M   'P 1'
#
loop_
_entity.id
_entity.type
_entity.pdbx_description
1 polymer ?
#
loop_
_entity_poly.entity_id
_entity_poly.type
_entity_poly.pdbx_seq_one_letter_code
_entity_poly.pdbx_strand_id
1 'polypeptide(L)'
;MLKSIFHVRLNTKPFHKENYDAVIVRLSNIYHIVAARGQKLKGDSQFSNVDSAAFVRDTTKYWVHPDNITEVKLVIMRHLPVLVFNTKKEYEENDSAISSVYVDNEDFECYQGRLEKTDMAQAIRIRWYGPTPTENGQCFLERKVHREKWTGEQSVKERFPIKTKYINPYLAGEYTMDVKFAKLRARGQKSVKDVELMQKLANDVQTSIVTKKMRPTIRAFYRRTAFQLSNDARVRISLDTELALIREDDFGGRRRAGDNWKREDIGIDWPFKQLPAEDITRFPYAVLEVKLQTHHGQEPPAWIVELINSHLVESCPRFSKYIHGVATLLEDKIQILPFWLPQMDQEIRKPPNTDFGLTSFLPRSWPVGTPQAGPRPTLAPRALIEGSSDSTIKGTKSLSEFEPKMPKTMDKATYQQKMAEKNANRRPANSSENTFYNQSTPMSASKASVAHSHPLVDNGSTVSDHASMAPPARPWVDRLNNRDSPLSLGAEPAMNEKNPSKANDGNNEDGLLRKKSTIRRKRFGFREKRSSVVPKRTTAPVRMEPKVFFANERTFLNWLQFSVLLGSIALTLLNFGNHMTRVSGAVLTVITLLAMLYALGIFHIRLSNILSSKANRQFHDRVGPTVLCVFLFGAYFLNFYSKSP
;
A
#
# COMPACT_ATOMS: atom_id res chain seq x y z
N MET A 1 26.05 -12.52 42.16
CA MET A 1 26.51 -11.11 42.03
C MET A 1 27.21 -10.79 40.71
N LEU A 2 28.25 -11.52 40.24
CA LEU A 2 29.04 -11.10 39.06
C LEU A 2 28.21 -10.65 37.84
N LYS A 3 27.16 -11.39 37.45
CA LYS A 3 26.30 -11.02 36.30
C LYS A 3 25.71 -9.61 36.41
N SER A 4 25.20 -9.19 37.57
CA SER A 4 24.61 -7.84 37.71
C SER A 4 25.68 -6.74 37.67
N ILE A 5 26.83 -6.94 38.33
CA ILE A 5 27.95 -5.99 38.30
C ILE A 5 28.50 -5.85 36.86
N PHE A 6 28.60 -6.95 36.13
CA PHE A 6 29.02 -6.95 34.73
C PHE A 6 27.98 -6.28 33.82
N HIS A 7 26.69 -6.54 34.00
CA HIS A 7 25.62 -5.84 33.27
C HIS A 7 25.59 -4.33 33.57
N VAL A 8 25.89 -3.88 34.79
CA VAL A 8 26.04 -2.44 35.08
C VAL A 8 27.22 -1.86 34.29
N ARG A 9 28.40 -2.50 34.34
CA ARG A 9 29.59 -2.05 33.59
C ARG A 9 29.35 -2.03 32.07
N LEU A 10 28.71 -3.07 31.52
CA LEU A 10 28.29 -3.13 30.12
C LEU A 10 27.29 -2.03 29.74
N ASN A 11 26.37 -1.66 30.63
CA ASN A 11 25.45 -0.56 30.36
C ASN A 11 26.11 0.83 30.49
N THR A 12 27.17 0.99 31.29
CA THR A 12 27.96 2.23 31.34
C THR A 12 28.93 2.39 30.16
N LYS A 13 29.32 1.29 29.49
CA LYS A 13 30.13 1.30 28.26
C LYS A 13 29.55 0.34 27.20
N PRO A 14 28.41 0.68 26.58
CA PRO A 14 27.64 -0.26 25.77
C PRO A 14 28.10 -0.30 24.31
N PHE A 15 29.14 -1.09 24.02
CA PHE A 15 29.63 -1.35 22.64
C PHE A 15 28.55 -1.86 21.66
N HIS A 16 27.43 -2.39 22.17
CA HIS A 16 26.30 -2.92 21.40
C HIS A 16 25.14 -1.91 21.23
N LYS A 17 25.30 -0.65 21.66
CA LYS A 17 24.29 0.43 21.52
C LYS A 17 24.83 1.65 20.76
N GLU A 18 25.97 1.51 20.08
CA GLU A 18 26.52 2.56 19.23
C GLU A 18 25.64 2.77 18.00
N ASN A 19 25.22 4.01 17.74
CA ASN A 19 24.43 4.31 16.54
C ASN A 19 25.36 4.51 15.33
N TYR A 20 25.47 3.47 14.50
CA TYR A 20 26.30 3.50 13.30
C TYR A 20 25.70 4.30 12.12
N ASP A 21 24.53 4.93 12.23
CA ASP A 21 23.85 5.54 11.08
C ASP A 21 24.65 6.65 10.39
N ALA A 22 25.37 7.50 11.12
CA ALA A 22 26.27 8.49 10.52
C ALA A 22 27.43 7.85 9.74
N VAL A 23 27.91 6.69 10.21
CA VAL A 23 28.94 5.88 9.52
C VAL A 23 28.35 5.20 8.29
N ILE A 24 27.14 4.63 8.39
CA ILE A 24 26.43 3.97 7.28
C ILE A 24 26.09 4.97 6.17
N VAL A 25 25.69 6.21 6.50
CA VAL A 25 25.48 7.29 5.52
C VAL A 25 26.78 7.61 4.77
N ARG A 26 27.89 7.80 5.49
CA ARG A 26 29.21 8.09 4.89
C ARG A 26 29.73 6.89 4.06
N LEU A 27 29.58 5.67 4.56
CA LEU A 27 29.96 4.43 3.90
C LEU A 27 29.14 4.18 2.63
N SER A 28 27.83 4.45 2.64
CA SER A 28 26.96 4.32 1.46
C SER A 28 27.44 5.21 0.32
N ASN A 29 27.76 6.47 0.61
CA ASN A 29 28.30 7.41 -0.38
C ASN A 29 29.62 6.90 -0.97
N ILE A 30 30.57 6.49 -0.13
CA ILE A 30 31.89 5.98 -0.57
C ILE A 30 31.73 4.69 -1.40
N TYR A 31 30.96 3.73 -0.89
CA TYR A 31 30.72 2.44 -1.55
C TYR A 31 30.16 2.63 -2.96
N HIS A 32 29.17 3.51 -3.14
CA HIS A 32 28.58 3.76 -4.45
C HIS A 32 29.48 4.55 -5.40
N ILE A 33 30.33 5.46 -4.90
CA ILE A 33 31.35 6.14 -5.72
C ILE A 33 32.37 5.11 -6.24
N VAL A 34 32.83 4.19 -5.38
CA VAL A 34 33.79 3.13 -5.75
C VAL A 34 33.15 2.09 -6.70
N ALA A 35 31.95 1.61 -6.38
CA ALA A 35 31.24 0.63 -7.20
C ALA A 35 30.90 1.16 -8.61
N ALA A 36 30.58 2.45 -8.73
CA ALA A 36 30.37 3.12 -10.01
C ALA A 36 31.68 3.58 -10.69
N ARG A 37 32.85 3.27 -10.13
CA ARG A 37 34.19 3.68 -10.62
C ARG A 37 34.29 5.19 -10.87
N GLY A 38 33.77 6.00 -9.95
CA GLY A 38 33.72 7.46 -10.04
C GLY A 38 32.60 8.03 -10.94
N GLN A 39 31.86 7.18 -11.68
CA GLN A 39 30.72 7.64 -12.46
C GLN A 39 29.52 7.95 -11.54
N LYS A 40 28.65 8.88 -11.94
CA LYS A 40 27.37 9.08 -11.26
C LYS A 40 26.46 7.88 -11.53
N LEU A 41 25.89 7.28 -10.49
CA LEU A 41 24.91 6.19 -10.61
C LEU A 41 23.73 6.61 -11.51
N LYS A 42 23.73 6.12 -12.75
CA LYS A 42 22.62 6.31 -13.70
C LYS A 42 21.47 5.37 -13.32
N GLY A 43 20.61 5.83 -12.41
CA GLY A 43 19.29 5.24 -12.24
C GLY A 43 18.51 5.32 -13.55
N ASP A 44 17.71 4.28 -13.81
CA ASP A 44 17.07 4.03 -15.10
C ASP A 44 15.96 5.05 -15.39
N SER A 45 16.23 6.01 -16.27
CA SER A 45 15.48 7.28 -16.34
C SER A 45 14.02 7.12 -16.78
N GLN A 46 13.65 5.99 -17.39
CA GLN A 46 12.26 5.64 -17.69
C GLN A 46 11.40 5.54 -16.42
N PHE A 47 12.01 5.17 -15.28
CA PHE A 47 11.39 5.08 -13.97
C PHE A 47 11.52 6.35 -13.13
N SER A 48 12.09 7.43 -13.67
CA SER A 48 12.22 8.70 -12.94
C SER A 48 10.86 9.38 -12.69
N ASN A 49 9.95 9.31 -13.67
CA ASN A 49 8.61 9.91 -13.59
C ASN A 49 7.60 8.95 -12.97
N VAL A 50 6.85 9.46 -12.00
CA VAL A 50 5.88 8.73 -11.19
C VAL A 50 4.53 8.56 -11.92
N ASP A 51 4.25 9.36 -12.96
CA ASP A 51 2.88 9.51 -13.48
C ASP A 51 2.68 9.03 -14.93
N SER A 52 3.70 8.43 -15.56
CA SER A 52 3.77 8.25 -17.03
C SER A 52 4.02 6.82 -17.54
N ALA A 53 3.48 5.77 -16.91
CA ALA A 53 3.41 4.42 -17.50
C ALA A 53 2.37 3.51 -16.83
N ALA A 54 2.01 2.40 -17.50
CA ALA A 54 1.29 1.29 -16.88
C ALA A 54 2.26 0.42 -16.06
N PHE A 55 2.40 0.75 -14.77
CA PHE A 55 3.12 -0.02 -13.77
C PHE A 55 2.17 -0.54 -12.68
N VAL A 56 2.56 -1.60 -11.99
CA VAL A 56 1.94 -2.05 -10.75
C VAL A 56 2.72 -1.45 -9.58
N ARG A 57 2.01 -0.80 -8.66
CA ARG A 57 2.56 -0.39 -7.36
C ARG A 57 2.20 -1.41 -6.30
N ASP A 58 3.19 -1.89 -5.57
CA ASP A 58 2.99 -2.58 -4.30
C ASP A 58 3.74 -1.87 -3.15
N THR A 59 3.28 -2.08 -1.93
CA THR A 59 3.88 -1.52 -0.71
C THR A 59 3.69 -2.51 0.43
N THR A 60 4.67 -3.39 0.60
CA THR A 60 4.73 -4.37 1.68
C THR A 60 5.44 -3.79 2.90
N LYS A 61 5.21 -4.42 4.06
CA LYS A 61 5.80 -4.01 5.34
C LYS A 61 6.22 -5.21 6.14
N TYR A 62 7.34 -5.05 6.82
CA TYR A 62 7.97 -6.08 7.61
C TYR A 62 8.41 -5.53 8.95
N TRP A 63 8.47 -6.41 9.95
CA TRP A 63 9.17 -6.15 11.20
C TRP A 63 10.59 -6.70 11.10
N VAL A 64 11.53 -6.03 11.76
CA VAL A 64 12.95 -6.37 11.81
C VAL A 64 13.37 -6.35 13.27
N HIS A 65 13.90 -7.46 13.77
CA HIS A 65 14.39 -7.53 15.16
C HIS A 65 15.56 -6.54 15.37
N PRO A 66 15.68 -5.85 16.52
CA PRO A 66 16.76 -4.88 16.77
C PRO A 66 18.16 -5.36 16.38
N ASP A 67 18.54 -6.57 16.77
CA ASP A 67 19.83 -7.20 16.42
C ASP A 67 20.11 -7.19 14.91
N ASN A 68 19.08 -7.36 14.08
CA ASN A 68 19.19 -7.48 12.62
C ASN A 68 19.22 -6.11 11.91
N ILE A 69 18.98 -4.99 12.61
CA ILE A 69 18.85 -3.65 11.99
C ILE A 69 20.11 -3.29 11.20
N THR A 70 21.29 -3.47 11.78
CA THR A 70 22.57 -3.10 11.15
C THR A 70 22.87 -3.97 9.93
N GLU A 71 22.58 -5.27 10.00
CA GLU A 71 22.72 -6.19 8.87
C GLU A 71 21.77 -5.83 7.72
N VAL A 72 20.47 -5.60 8.01
CA VAL A 72 19.49 -5.18 7.01
C VAL A 72 19.88 -3.84 6.37
N LYS A 73 20.36 -2.86 7.15
CA LYS A 73 20.88 -1.58 6.61
C LYS A 73 22.04 -1.82 5.64
N LEU A 74 23.03 -2.64 6.00
CA LEU A 74 24.22 -2.92 5.18
C LEU A 74 23.90 -3.77 3.94
N VAL A 75 22.97 -4.72 4.02
CA VAL A 75 22.50 -5.50 2.86
C VAL A 75 21.80 -4.59 1.85
N ILE A 76 20.87 -3.74 2.29
CA ILE A 76 20.16 -2.80 1.38
C ILE A 76 21.15 -1.79 0.77
N MET A 77 22.10 -1.28 1.56
CA MET A 77 23.12 -0.32 1.12
C MET A 77 23.99 -0.82 -0.03
N ARG A 78 24.16 -2.14 -0.22
CA ARG A 78 24.87 -2.70 -1.38
C ARG A 78 24.17 -2.42 -2.71
N HIS A 79 22.85 -2.23 -2.69
CA HIS A 79 22.01 -2.09 -3.87
C HIS A 79 21.37 -0.70 -4.04
N LEU A 80 21.11 0.02 -2.94
CA LEU A 80 20.44 1.32 -2.94
C LEU A 80 21.17 2.32 -2.01
N PRO A 81 21.52 3.53 -2.49
CA PRO A 81 22.15 4.55 -1.65
C PRO A 81 21.19 5.09 -0.59
N VAL A 82 21.74 5.50 0.56
CA VAL A 82 20.99 6.22 1.59
C VAL A 82 20.64 7.62 1.09
N LEU A 83 19.36 7.95 1.10
CA LEU A 83 18.82 9.21 0.60
C LEU A 83 18.97 10.33 1.65
N VAL A 84 20.02 11.15 1.50
CA VAL A 84 20.23 12.37 2.30
C VAL A 84 19.40 13.52 1.71
N PHE A 85 18.41 14.02 2.46
CA PHE A 85 17.49 15.07 1.97
C PHE A 85 18.13 16.46 1.81
N ASN A 86 19.16 16.79 2.60
CA ASN A 86 19.86 18.06 2.53
C ASN A 86 21.37 17.83 2.34
N THR A 87 21.81 17.81 1.09
CA THR A 87 23.23 17.62 0.73
C THR A 87 24.14 18.82 1.01
N LYS A 88 23.60 19.93 1.56
CA LYS A 88 24.36 21.14 1.93
C LYS A 88 24.79 21.19 3.40
N LYS A 89 24.30 20.26 4.22
CA LYS A 89 24.59 20.13 5.65
C LYS A 89 25.25 18.77 5.87
N GLU A 90 26.14 18.66 6.85
CA GLU A 90 26.51 17.34 7.36
C GLU A 90 25.31 16.61 7.98
N TYR A 91 25.35 15.29 7.96
CA TYR A 91 24.28 14.47 8.53
C TYR A 91 24.34 14.49 10.06
N GLU A 92 23.32 15.08 10.69
CA GLU A 92 23.08 14.91 12.12
C GLU A 92 22.05 13.81 12.34
N GLU A 93 22.24 13.02 13.41
CA GLU A 93 21.32 11.95 13.82
C GLU A 93 19.87 12.44 13.99
N ASN A 94 19.71 13.70 14.40
CA ASN A 94 18.43 14.37 14.58
C ASN A 94 17.68 14.62 13.25
N ASP A 95 18.37 14.79 12.12
CA ASP A 95 17.71 15.03 10.82
C ASP A 95 16.92 13.80 10.34
N SER A 96 17.21 12.62 10.88
CA SER A 96 16.48 11.37 10.60
C SER A 96 15.16 11.24 11.37
N ALA A 97 14.92 12.07 12.39
CA ALA A 97 13.74 12.00 13.24
C ALA A 97 12.47 12.42 12.48
N ILE A 98 11.40 11.65 12.66
CA ILE A 98 10.08 11.92 12.09
C ILE A 98 9.01 11.70 13.15
N SER A 99 8.35 12.78 13.52
CA SER A 99 7.16 12.75 14.38
C SER A 99 5.88 12.92 13.57
N SER A 100 4.78 12.34 14.04
CA SER A 100 3.45 12.56 13.47
C SER A 100 2.38 12.42 14.52
N VAL A 101 1.70 13.51 14.85
CA VAL A 101 0.49 13.52 15.66
C VAL A 101 -0.68 13.17 14.74
N TYR A 102 -1.38 12.08 15.03
CA TYR A 102 -2.66 11.76 14.43
C TYR A 102 -3.78 12.47 15.18
N VAL A 103 -4.86 12.79 14.46
CA VAL A 103 -6.08 13.35 15.03
C VAL A 103 -7.26 12.40 14.74
N ASP A 104 -8.16 12.28 15.70
CA ASP A 104 -9.41 11.53 15.59
C ASP A 104 -10.48 12.12 16.53
N ASN A 105 -11.73 11.68 16.39
CA ASN A 105 -12.82 12.04 17.31
C ASN A 105 -12.91 11.11 18.53
N GLU A 106 -13.86 11.38 19.41
CA GLU A 106 -14.14 10.57 20.61
C GLU A 106 -14.69 9.19 20.28
N ASP A 107 -15.39 9.05 19.15
CA ASP A 107 -15.95 7.79 18.64
C ASP A 107 -14.93 6.96 17.82
N PHE A 108 -13.68 7.43 17.68
CA PHE A 108 -12.59 6.75 16.99
C PHE A 108 -12.90 6.35 15.52
N GLU A 109 -13.60 7.21 14.78
CA GLU A 109 -14.01 6.98 13.38
C GLU A 109 -12.81 6.74 12.44
N CYS A 110 -11.75 7.53 12.56
CA CYS A 110 -10.55 7.34 11.75
C CYS A 110 -9.73 6.13 12.20
N TYR A 111 -9.90 5.59 13.41
CA TYR A 111 -9.37 4.29 13.78
C TYR A 111 -10.17 3.16 13.12
N GLN A 112 -11.48 3.10 13.39
CA GLN A 112 -12.34 2.00 12.95
C GLN A 112 -12.35 1.87 11.43
N GLY A 113 -12.65 2.95 10.70
CA GLY A 113 -12.68 2.91 9.23
C GLY A 113 -11.33 2.54 8.60
N ARG A 114 -10.20 2.88 9.26
CA ARG A 114 -8.86 2.53 8.77
C ARG A 114 -8.43 1.11 9.10
N LEU A 115 -9.01 0.50 10.14
CA LEU A 115 -8.84 -0.90 10.53
C LEU A 115 -9.69 -1.82 9.65
N GLU A 116 -11.00 -1.57 9.59
CA GLU A 116 -11.97 -2.30 8.75
C GLU A 116 -11.72 -2.11 7.26
N LYS A 117 -11.16 -0.95 6.88
CA LYS A 117 -10.91 -0.50 5.51
C LYS A 117 -12.17 -0.16 4.72
N THR A 118 -13.09 0.56 5.34
CA THR A 118 -14.21 1.16 4.61
C THR A 118 -13.72 2.09 3.49
N ASP A 119 -14.48 2.20 2.39
CA ASP A 119 -14.14 3.15 1.34
C ASP A 119 -14.20 4.59 1.87
N MET A 120 -13.39 5.49 1.32
CA MET A 120 -13.16 6.85 1.81
C MET A 120 -12.56 6.96 3.22
N ALA A 121 -12.23 5.86 3.92
CA ALA A 121 -11.70 5.92 5.29
C ALA A 121 -10.45 6.79 5.41
N GLN A 122 -10.57 7.88 6.17
CA GLN A 122 -9.53 8.90 6.28
C GLN A 122 -8.55 8.60 7.42
N ALA A 123 -7.31 9.06 7.29
CA ALA A 123 -6.39 9.24 8.40
C ALA A 123 -5.70 10.60 8.22
N ILE A 124 -5.88 11.48 9.19
CA ILE A 124 -5.35 12.86 9.18
C ILE A 124 -4.24 12.95 10.22
N ARG A 125 -3.15 13.64 9.89
CA ARG A 125 -2.00 13.80 10.80
C ARG A 125 -1.18 15.04 10.51
N ILE A 126 -0.61 15.61 11.57
CA ILE A 126 0.34 16.72 11.52
C ILE A 126 1.76 16.15 11.69
N ARG A 127 2.64 16.43 10.74
CA ARG A 127 3.99 15.86 10.64
C ARG A 127 5.06 16.94 10.56
N TRP A 128 6.14 16.76 11.32
CA TRP A 128 7.40 17.47 11.10
C TRP A 128 8.54 16.47 10.83
N TYR A 129 9.70 17.02 10.50
CA TYR A 129 10.95 16.30 10.21
C TYR A 129 12.07 17.00 10.97
N GLY A 130 13.02 16.24 11.52
CA GLY A 130 14.07 16.80 12.35
C GLY A 130 13.59 17.15 13.78
N PRO A 131 14.25 18.10 14.46
CA PRO A 131 13.91 18.52 15.83
C PRO A 131 12.53 19.19 15.94
N THR A 132 12.08 19.40 17.18
CA THR A 132 10.82 20.10 17.50
C THR A 132 10.72 21.43 16.74
N PRO A 133 9.63 21.69 16.00
CA PRO A 133 9.56 22.84 15.11
C PRO A 133 9.30 24.12 15.89
N THR A 134 10.08 25.16 15.65
CA THR A 134 9.82 26.52 16.16
C THR A 134 8.50 27.08 15.58
N GLU A 135 7.97 28.15 16.16
CA GLU A 135 6.72 28.82 15.69
C GLU A 135 6.67 29.09 14.18
N ASN A 136 7.80 29.50 13.62
CA ASN A 136 7.97 29.84 12.20
C ASN A 136 8.40 28.63 11.35
N GLY A 137 8.74 27.50 11.99
CA GLY A 137 9.04 26.23 11.35
C GLY A 137 7.87 25.67 10.55
N GLN A 138 8.17 24.75 9.64
CA GLN A 138 7.19 24.20 8.70
C GLN A 138 6.79 22.77 9.08
N CYS A 139 5.52 22.60 9.42
CA CYS A 139 4.88 21.30 9.52
C CYS A 139 4.16 20.97 8.19
N PHE A 140 3.83 19.69 8.01
CA PHE A 140 3.00 19.18 6.92
C PHE A 140 1.76 18.54 7.51
N LEU A 141 0.59 19.03 7.11
CA LEU A 141 -0.67 18.39 7.45
C LEU A 141 -1.00 17.41 6.30
N GLU A 142 -1.05 16.12 6.62
CA GLU A 142 -1.19 15.04 5.64
C GLU A 142 -2.55 14.33 5.81
N ARG A 143 -3.30 14.17 4.70
CA ARG A 143 -4.51 13.34 4.61
C ARG A 143 -4.16 12.04 3.86
N LYS A 144 -4.63 10.90 4.36
CA LYS A 144 -4.70 9.64 3.60
C LYS A 144 -6.15 9.23 3.47
N VAL A 145 -6.62 9.02 2.25
CA VAL A 145 -7.97 8.50 1.96
C VAL A 145 -7.81 7.05 1.49
N HIS A 146 -8.58 6.12 2.06
CA HIS A 146 -8.65 4.79 1.48
C HIS A 146 -9.58 4.79 0.28
N ARG A 147 -9.20 4.04 -0.76
CA ARG A 147 -10.08 3.59 -1.82
C ARG A 147 -10.03 2.08 -1.90
N GLU A 148 -11.20 1.46 -1.92
CA GLU A 148 -11.37 0.03 -2.07
C GLU A 148 -11.12 -0.41 -3.53
N LYS A 149 -10.59 -1.61 -3.70
CA LYS A 149 -10.12 -2.14 -5.00
C LYS A 149 -11.23 -2.24 -6.04
N TRP A 150 -12.47 -2.48 -5.63
CA TRP A 150 -13.61 -2.60 -6.53
C TRP A 150 -14.04 -1.26 -7.14
N THR A 151 -13.64 -0.12 -6.54
CA THR A 151 -13.94 1.23 -7.08
C THR A 151 -13.13 1.55 -8.35
N GLY A 152 -11.98 0.88 -8.53
CA GLY A 152 -10.98 1.21 -9.55
C GLY A 152 -10.10 2.42 -9.21
N GLU A 153 -10.43 3.21 -8.17
CA GLU A 153 -9.60 4.32 -7.71
C GLU A 153 -8.43 3.84 -6.83
N GLN A 154 -7.35 4.62 -6.80
CA GLN A 154 -6.20 4.36 -5.93
C GLN A 154 -6.32 5.13 -4.61
N SER A 155 -5.85 4.53 -3.51
CA SER A 155 -5.83 5.19 -2.19
C SER A 155 -4.87 6.38 -2.19
N VAL A 156 -5.39 7.60 -2.05
CA VAL A 156 -4.62 8.84 -2.19
C VAL A 156 -3.92 9.22 -0.88
N LYS A 157 -2.69 9.73 -0.98
CA LYS A 157 -2.03 10.49 0.09
C LYS A 157 -1.76 11.91 -0.39
N GLU A 158 -2.31 12.88 0.32
CA GLU A 158 -2.22 14.30 0.03
C GLU A 158 -1.58 15.04 1.22
N ARG A 159 -1.02 16.24 1.00
CA ARG A 159 -0.52 17.11 2.07
C ARG A 159 -0.35 18.56 1.64
N PHE A 160 -0.44 19.47 2.59
CA PHE A 160 -0.03 20.86 2.43
C PHE A 160 0.90 21.31 3.56
N PRO A 161 1.81 22.28 3.33
CA PRO A 161 2.66 22.83 4.37
C PRO A 161 1.91 23.91 5.18
N ILE A 162 2.10 23.92 6.49
CA ILE A 162 1.59 24.93 7.44
C ILE A 162 2.74 25.39 8.36
N LYS A 163 2.68 26.62 8.90
CA LYS A 163 3.64 27.06 9.93
C LYS A 163 3.13 26.69 11.31
N THR A 164 4.00 26.31 12.23
CA THR A 164 3.65 25.83 13.57
C THR A 164 2.64 26.74 14.29
N LYS A 165 2.87 28.06 14.28
CA LYS A 165 1.97 29.04 14.95
C LYS A 165 0.58 29.21 14.33
N TYR A 166 0.31 28.62 13.17
CA TYR A 166 -1.03 28.61 12.57
C TYR A 166 -1.75 27.29 12.76
N ILE A 167 -1.18 26.31 13.48
CA ILE A 167 -1.81 24.99 13.62
C ILE A 167 -3.02 25.04 14.56
N ASN A 168 -2.90 25.57 15.79
CA ASN A 168 -4.04 25.62 16.72
C ASN A 168 -5.21 26.45 16.14
N PRO A 169 -5.00 27.68 15.60
CA PRO A 169 -6.07 28.44 14.96
C PRO A 169 -6.67 27.74 13.72
N TYR A 170 -5.89 26.93 13.00
CA TYR A 170 -6.42 26.13 11.89
C TYR A 170 -7.28 24.96 12.38
N LEU A 171 -6.88 24.26 13.45
CA LEU A 171 -7.67 23.18 14.06
C LEU A 171 -8.98 23.71 14.67
N ALA A 172 -8.95 24.89 15.28
CA ALA A 172 -10.13 25.57 15.83
C ALA A 172 -11.08 26.14 14.75
N GLY A 173 -10.63 26.25 13.49
CA GLY A 173 -11.40 26.85 12.39
C GLY A 173 -11.24 28.37 12.24
N GLU A 174 -10.53 29.03 13.16
CA GLU A 174 -10.29 30.48 13.19
C GLU A 174 -9.40 30.98 12.04
N TYR A 175 -8.48 30.14 11.56
CA TYR A 175 -7.51 30.49 10.52
C TYR A 175 -7.74 29.69 9.23
N THR A 176 -8.14 30.38 8.16
CA THR A 176 -8.19 29.78 6.82
C THR A 176 -6.85 29.96 6.09
N MET A 177 -6.55 29.02 5.19
CA MET A 177 -5.27 29.02 4.45
C MET A 177 -5.31 29.89 3.18
N ASP A 178 -6.42 30.56 2.88
CA ASP A 178 -6.66 31.28 1.63
C ASP A 178 -5.62 32.38 1.36
N VAL A 179 -5.26 33.16 2.38
CA VAL A 179 -4.23 34.22 2.28
C VAL A 179 -2.86 33.64 1.91
N LYS A 180 -2.54 32.42 2.38
CA LYS A 180 -1.31 31.73 2.03
C LYS A 180 -1.35 31.24 0.59
N PHE A 181 -2.47 30.67 0.14
CA PHE A 181 -2.63 30.20 -1.23
C PHE A 181 -2.68 31.35 -2.24
N ALA A 182 -3.34 32.48 -1.93
CA ALA A 182 -3.32 33.69 -2.74
C ALA A 182 -1.88 34.21 -2.94
N LYS A 183 -1.07 34.29 -1.88
CA LYS A 183 0.36 34.63 -1.95
C LYS A 183 1.17 33.61 -2.75
N LEU A 184 0.76 32.34 -2.79
CA LEU A 184 1.38 31.27 -3.58
C LEU A 184 1.06 31.41 -5.08
N ARG A 185 -0.19 31.73 -5.45
CA ARG A 185 -0.59 32.06 -6.83
C ARG A 185 0.16 33.30 -7.33
N ALA A 186 0.13 34.39 -6.56
CA ALA A 186 0.73 35.68 -6.93
C ALA A 186 2.26 35.61 -7.13
N ARG A 187 2.94 34.64 -6.51
CA ARG A 187 4.39 34.41 -6.67
C ARG A 187 4.75 33.44 -7.80
N GLY A 188 3.78 32.86 -8.52
CA GLY A 188 4.01 31.95 -9.63
C GLY A 188 4.75 30.63 -9.28
N GLN A 189 4.91 30.31 -7.99
CA GLN A 189 5.77 29.20 -7.53
C GLN A 189 5.21 27.79 -7.83
N LYS A 190 3.97 27.69 -8.31
CA LYS A 190 3.28 26.45 -8.68
C LYS A 190 2.23 26.71 -9.75
N SER A 191 1.79 25.65 -10.44
CA SER A 191 0.65 25.71 -11.34
C SER A 191 -0.62 26.15 -10.59
N VAL A 192 -1.48 26.93 -11.25
CA VAL A 192 -2.75 27.40 -10.67
C VAL A 192 -3.60 26.22 -10.19
N LYS A 193 -3.66 25.14 -10.98
CA LYS A 193 -4.38 23.90 -10.66
C LYS A 193 -3.87 23.24 -9.37
N ASP A 194 -2.56 23.25 -9.13
CA ASP A 194 -1.97 22.67 -7.91
C ASP A 194 -2.34 23.49 -6.68
N VAL A 195 -2.41 24.81 -6.82
CA VAL A 195 -2.78 25.71 -5.72
C VAL A 195 -4.27 25.59 -5.40
N GLU A 196 -5.12 25.45 -6.41
CA GLU A 196 -6.56 25.16 -6.23
C GLU A 196 -6.79 23.79 -5.56
N LEU A 197 -6.05 22.75 -5.98
CA LEU A 197 -6.11 21.43 -5.35
C LEU A 197 -5.64 21.46 -3.88
N MET A 198 -4.53 22.14 -3.58
CA MET A 198 -4.06 22.32 -2.20
C MET A 198 -5.03 23.13 -1.34
N GLN A 199 -5.70 24.14 -1.91
CA GLN A 199 -6.70 24.94 -1.21
C GLN A 199 -7.96 24.13 -0.91
N LYS A 200 -8.47 23.35 -1.89
CA LYS A 200 -9.55 22.40 -1.64
C LYS A 200 -9.18 21.40 -0.54
N LEU A 201 -8.00 20.79 -0.62
CA LEU A 201 -7.50 19.87 0.40
C LEU A 201 -7.46 20.50 1.80
N ALA A 202 -6.97 21.74 1.92
CA ALA A 202 -6.92 22.43 3.21
C ALA A 202 -8.32 22.71 3.77
N ASN A 203 -9.29 23.06 2.92
CA ASN A 203 -10.65 23.35 3.34
C ASN A 203 -11.41 22.05 3.67
N ASP A 204 -11.32 21.01 2.83
CA ASP A 204 -11.87 19.67 3.09
C ASP A 204 -11.41 19.12 4.46
N VAL A 205 -10.12 19.27 4.78
CA VAL A 205 -9.53 18.75 6.02
C VAL A 205 -9.94 19.58 7.23
N GLN A 206 -10.02 20.91 7.11
CA GLN A 206 -10.51 21.78 8.18
C GLN A 206 -11.97 21.46 8.52
N THR A 207 -12.81 21.31 7.50
CA THR A 207 -14.21 20.87 7.67
C THR A 207 -14.27 19.49 8.35
N SER A 208 -13.46 18.51 7.92
CA SER A 208 -13.43 17.18 8.54
C SER A 208 -13.07 17.24 10.03
N ILE A 209 -12.07 18.03 10.39
CA ILE A 209 -11.60 18.21 11.77
C ILE A 209 -12.67 18.90 12.63
N VAL A 210 -13.20 20.03 12.18
CA VAL A 210 -14.17 20.84 12.96
C VAL A 210 -15.52 20.14 13.06
N THR A 211 -16.06 19.62 11.95
CA THR A 211 -17.37 18.94 11.95
C THR A 211 -17.37 17.67 12.80
N LYS A 212 -16.27 16.92 12.83
CA LYS A 212 -16.13 15.70 13.64
C LYS A 212 -15.47 15.92 15.01
N LYS A 213 -15.17 17.17 15.38
CA LYS A 213 -14.49 17.53 16.65
C LYS A 213 -13.20 16.74 16.89
N MET A 214 -12.37 16.57 15.85
CA MET A 214 -11.14 15.79 15.96
C MET A 214 -10.09 16.52 16.82
N ARG A 215 -9.49 15.79 17.77
CA ARG A 215 -8.40 16.25 18.64
C ARG A 215 -7.13 15.42 18.43
N PRO A 216 -5.94 15.89 18.85
CA PRO A 216 -4.75 15.04 18.97
C PRO A 216 -5.06 13.75 19.74
N THR A 217 -4.61 12.60 19.23
CA THR A 217 -4.81 11.30 19.90
C THR A 217 -3.49 10.58 20.14
N ILE A 218 -2.72 10.30 19.08
CA ILE A 218 -1.47 9.53 19.15
C ILE A 218 -0.35 10.24 18.39
N ARG A 219 0.79 10.50 19.05
CA ARG A 219 2.08 10.82 18.38
C ARG A 219 2.78 9.50 18.03
N ALA A 220 3.14 9.33 16.77
CA ALA A 220 4.12 8.34 16.35
C ALA A 220 5.46 9.01 16.07
N PHE A 221 6.47 8.74 16.91
CA PHE A 221 7.87 9.09 16.72
C PHE A 221 8.64 7.90 16.16
N TYR A 222 9.61 8.14 15.28
CA TYR A 222 10.60 7.16 14.83
C TYR A 222 11.76 7.88 14.09
N ARG A 223 12.93 7.24 14.00
CA ARG A 223 13.98 7.65 13.05
C ARG A 223 13.81 6.88 11.74
N ARG A 224 14.12 7.50 10.59
CA ARG A 224 13.98 6.87 9.26
C ARG A 224 15.28 6.92 8.46
N THR A 225 15.84 5.76 8.17
CA THR A 225 16.77 5.58 7.05
C THR A 225 15.95 5.33 5.77
N ALA A 226 16.21 6.07 4.70
CA ALA A 226 15.57 5.86 3.39
C ALA A 226 16.62 5.46 2.36
N PHE A 227 16.30 4.50 1.50
CA PHE A 227 17.19 3.96 0.47
C PHE A 227 16.51 4.06 -0.90
N GLN A 228 17.11 4.83 -1.81
CA GLN A 228 16.57 5.09 -3.13
C GLN A 228 17.66 5.60 -4.09
N LEU A 229 17.73 5.03 -5.29
CA LEU A 229 18.46 5.61 -6.42
C LEU A 229 17.71 6.86 -6.95
N SER A 230 18.39 7.99 -7.10
CA SER A 230 17.76 9.29 -7.40
C SER A 230 16.86 9.30 -8.64
N ASN A 231 17.22 8.53 -9.68
CA ASN A 231 16.53 8.52 -10.97
C ASN A 231 15.68 7.25 -11.21
N ASP A 232 15.55 6.37 -10.23
CA ASP A 232 14.85 5.07 -10.36
C ASP A 232 13.73 4.95 -9.30
N ALA A 233 12.54 4.51 -9.72
CA ALA A 233 11.40 4.27 -8.86
C ALA A 233 11.07 2.78 -8.64
N ARG A 234 11.74 1.85 -9.34
CA ARG A 234 11.43 0.41 -9.30
C ARG A 234 11.44 -0.17 -7.90
N VAL A 235 12.40 0.28 -7.09
CA VAL A 235 12.54 -0.09 -5.67
C VAL A 235 12.83 1.16 -4.85
N ARG A 236 12.03 1.38 -3.81
CA ARG A 236 12.29 2.40 -2.78
C ARG A 236 12.04 1.78 -1.42
N ILE A 237 13.02 1.83 -0.53
CA ILE A 237 12.93 1.21 0.81
C ILE A 237 13.06 2.30 1.88
N SER A 238 12.37 2.11 3.00
CA SER A 238 12.66 2.87 4.22
C SER A 238 12.53 1.99 5.44
N LEU A 239 13.50 2.09 6.34
CA LEU A 239 13.53 1.42 7.63
C LEU A 239 13.26 2.44 8.73
N ASP A 240 12.20 2.22 9.51
CA ASP A 240 11.82 3.05 10.65
C ASP A 240 12.33 2.39 11.94
N THR A 241 13.33 2.99 12.62
CA THR A 241 13.87 2.55 13.92
C THR A 241 13.31 3.40 15.07
N GLU A 242 13.55 2.96 16.32
CA GLU A 242 13.18 3.72 17.54
C GLU A 242 11.69 4.12 17.59
N LEU A 243 10.81 3.25 17.10
CA LEU A 243 9.38 3.54 17.02
C LEU A 243 8.76 3.64 18.42
N ALA A 244 8.36 4.86 18.79
CA ALA A 244 7.57 5.15 19.97
C ALA A 244 6.18 5.65 19.55
N LEU A 245 5.15 5.12 20.20
CA LEU A 245 3.76 5.52 20.06
C LEU A 245 3.35 6.12 21.41
N ILE A 246 2.83 7.34 21.40
CA ILE A 246 2.69 8.17 22.60
C ILE A 246 1.32 8.82 22.62
N ARG A 247 0.67 8.85 23.79
CA ARG A 247 -0.61 9.54 24.00
C ARG A 247 -0.46 11.05 23.89
N GLU A 248 -1.29 11.65 23.04
CA GLU A 248 -1.50 13.10 22.91
C GLU A 248 -2.90 13.51 23.41
N ASP A 249 -3.79 12.53 23.59
CA ASP A 249 -5.17 12.72 24.03
C ASP A 249 -5.30 13.19 25.49
N ASP A 250 -6.44 13.82 25.80
CA ASP A 250 -6.82 14.16 27.18
C ASP A 250 -7.83 13.15 27.79
N PHE A 251 -7.95 11.92 27.22
CA PHE A 251 -8.82 10.90 27.79
C PHE A 251 -8.27 10.43 29.15
N GLY A 252 -9.18 10.13 30.08
CA GLY A 252 -8.83 9.77 31.47
C GLY A 252 -8.54 10.97 32.37
N GLY A 253 -8.90 12.19 31.96
CA GLY A 253 -8.85 13.39 32.81
C GLY A 253 -7.46 14.03 32.97
N ARG A 254 -6.39 13.37 32.51
CA ARG A 254 -5.05 13.99 32.42
C ARG A 254 -4.92 14.78 31.11
N ARG A 255 -4.78 16.10 31.23
CA ARG A 255 -4.41 16.99 30.12
C ARG A 255 -2.99 16.67 29.64
N ARG A 256 -2.82 16.34 28.36
CA ARG A 256 -1.53 16.01 27.72
C ARG A 256 -1.16 17.06 26.68
N ALA A 257 -1.93 17.13 25.60
CA ALA A 257 -1.82 18.21 24.62
C ALA A 257 -2.75 19.39 24.97
N GLY A 258 -3.93 19.12 25.54
CA GLY A 258 -4.93 20.13 25.83
C GLY A 258 -5.30 20.94 24.59
N ASP A 259 -5.32 22.27 24.72
CA ASP A 259 -5.67 23.22 23.65
C ASP A 259 -4.56 23.39 22.59
N ASN A 260 -3.46 22.62 22.70
CA ASN A 260 -2.35 22.63 21.76
C ASN A 260 -2.39 21.41 20.84
N TRP A 261 -1.91 21.55 19.61
CA TRP A 261 -1.86 20.45 18.63
C TRP A 261 -0.91 19.28 18.99
N LYS A 262 -0.15 19.43 20.09
CA LYS A 262 0.79 18.45 20.64
C LYS A 262 1.11 18.76 22.11
N ARG A 263 1.56 17.76 22.87
CA ARG A 263 2.24 17.94 24.16
C ARG A 263 3.64 18.54 24.00
N GLU A 264 4.12 19.21 25.06
CA GLU A 264 5.32 20.06 25.04
C GLU A 264 6.46 19.57 25.95
N ASP A 265 6.17 18.60 26.81
CA ASP A 265 7.08 17.89 27.74
C ASP A 265 8.07 16.92 27.06
N ILE A 266 7.86 16.64 25.76
CA ILE A 266 8.70 15.78 24.93
C ILE A 266 8.97 16.37 23.54
N GLY A 267 10.22 16.24 23.08
CA GLY A 267 10.68 16.67 21.77
C GLY A 267 10.93 15.48 20.84
N ILE A 268 12.21 15.14 20.68
CA ILE A 268 12.74 14.02 19.86
C ILE A 268 13.67 13.09 20.69
N ASP A 269 13.68 13.28 22.00
CA ASP A 269 14.53 12.69 23.03
C ASP A 269 14.12 11.24 23.38
N TRP A 270 14.16 10.36 22.39
CA TRP A 270 13.97 8.92 22.57
C TRP A 270 14.97 8.37 23.61
N PRO A 271 14.57 7.50 24.57
CA PRO A 271 13.30 6.78 24.64
C PRO A 271 12.21 7.45 25.50
N PHE A 272 12.24 8.77 25.68
CA PHE A 272 11.25 9.56 26.43
C PHE A 272 11.04 9.01 27.86
N LYS A 273 12.08 9.10 28.69
CA LYS A 273 12.10 8.51 30.06
C LYS A 273 11.24 9.26 31.09
N GLN A 274 10.91 10.52 30.81
CA GLN A 274 10.04 11.37 31.63
C GLN A 274 8.56 11.01 31.52
N LEU A 275 8.16 10.20 30.52
CA LEU A 275 6.78 9.80 30.32
C LEU A 275 6.40 8.63 31.25
N PRO A 276 5.19 8.66 31.86
CA PRO A 276 4.66 7.50 32.58
C PRO A 276 4.38 6.35 31.60
N ALA A 277 4.47 5.10 32.06
CA ALA A 277 4.40 3.92 31.20
C ALA A 277 3.06 3.82 30.42
N GLU A 278 1.96 4.26 31.03
CA GLU A 278 0.61 4.33 30.43
C GLU A 278 0.49 5.31 29.23
N ASP A 279 1.44 6.24 29.08
CA ASP A 279 1.45 7.24 28.01
C ASP A 279 2.27 6.80 26.78
N ILE A 280 3.08 5.72 26.85
CA ILE A 280 4.05 5.37 25.79
C ILE A 280 4.26 3.87 25.56
N THR A 281 3.89 3.39 24.37
CA THR A 281 4.31 2.09 23.83
C THR A 281 5.62 2.26 23.06
N ARG A 282 6.69 1.62 23.54
CA ARG A 282 7.96 1.51 22.81
C ARG A 282 7.91 0.22 21.99
N PHE A 283 7.81 0.34 20.67
CA PHE A 283 7.60 -0.80 19.79
C PHE A 283 8.90 -1.64 19.70
N PRO A 284 8.86 -2.97 19.90
CA PRO A 284 10.07 -3.79 20.07
C PRO A 284 10.87 -3.99 18.78
N TYR A 285 10.28 -3.73 17.60
CA TYR A 285 10.89 -4.02 16.30
C TYR A 285 11.10 -2.76 15.46
N ALA A 286 12.04 -2.78 14.52
CA ALA A 286 12.06 -1.78 13.45
C ALA A 286 11.05 -2.14 12.36
N VAL A 287 10.54 -1.14 11.63
CA VAL A 287 9.52 -1.34 10.58
C VAL A 287 10.11 -1.02 9.21
N LEU A 288 10.34 -2.06 8.41
CA LEU A 288 10.78 -1.97 7.02
C LEU A 288 9.56 -1.77 6.11
N GLU A 289 9.61 -0.76 5.24
CA GLU A 289 8.58 -0.43 4.25
C GLU A 289 9.22 -0.52 2.86
N VAL A 290 8.90 -1.57 2.10
CA VAL A 290 9.42 -1.82 0.74
C VAL A 290 8.36 -1.38 -0.27
N LYS A 291 8.76 -0.58 -1.25
CA LYS A 291 7.88 -0.09 -2.33
C LYS A 291 8.42 -0.51 -3.67
N LEU A 292 7.55 -1.14 -4.44
CA LEU A 292 7.87 -1.68 -5.76
C LEU A 292 7.03 -0.99 -6.83
N GLN A 293 7.66 -0.66 -7.95
CA GLN A 293 7.02 -0.11 -9.15
C GLN A 293 7.53 -0.88 -10.37
N THR A 294 6.93 -2.04 -10.65
CA THR A 294 7.30 -2.88 -11.79
C THR A 294 6.32 -2.71 -12.96
N HIS A 295 6.77 -2.95 -14.18
CA HIS A 295 5.84 -3.06 -15.32
C HIS A 295 5.06 -4.38 -15.27
N HIS A 296 3.92 -4.41 -15.98
CA HIS A 296 3.17 -5.65 -16.15
C HIS A 296 4.04 -6.74 -16.80
N GLY A 297 4.20 -7.87 -16.12
CA GLY A 297 5.05 -8.98 -16.57
C GLY A 297 6.52 -8.89 -16.15
N GLN A 298 6.94 -7.83 -15.44
CA GLN A 298 8.31 -7.72 -14.90
C GLN A 298 8.34 -8.10 -13.42
N GLU A 299 9.23 -9.04 -13.07
CA GLU A 299 9.48 -9.45 -11.69
C GLU A 299 10.30 -8.41 -10.91
N PRO A 300 10.17 -8.34 -9.57
CA PRO A 300 11.05 -7.52 -8.74
C PRO A 300 12.49 -8.08 -8.74
N PRO A 301 13.52 -7.25 -8.44
CA PRO A 301 14.91 -7.72 -8.40
C PRO A 301 15.12 -8.88 -7.41
N ALA A 302 15.89 -9.90 -7.79
CA ALA A 302 16.08 -11.13 -7.00
C ALA A 302 16.47 -10.87 -5.53
N TRP A 303 17.40 -9.94 -5.28
CA TRP A 303 17.83 -9.58 -3.91
C TRP A 303 16.70 -9.04 -3.01
N ILE A 304 15.61 -8.51 -3.59
CA ILE A 304 14.39 -8.13 -2.85
C ILE A 304 13.57 -9.37 -2.47
N VAL A 305 13.45 -10.33 -3.39
CA VAL A 305 12.76 -11.60 -3.14
C VAL A 305 13.50 -12.41 -2.07
N GLU A 306 14.83 -12.43 -2.14
CA GLU A 306 15.71 -13.03 -1.12
C GLU A 306 15.55 -12.31 0.23
N LEU A 307 15.68 -10.98 0.28
CA LEU A 307 15.48 -10.19 1.52
C LEU A 307 14.12 -10.44 2.17
N ILE A 308 13.05 -10.47 1.39
CA ILE A 308 11.66 -10.67 1.86
C ILE A 308 11.44 -12.08 2.42
N ASN A 309 12.14 -13.10 1.90
CA ASN A 309 12.04 -14.49 2.34
C ASN A 309 13.13 -14.88 3.37
N SER A 310 14.08 -14.00 3.64
CA SER A 310 15.18 -14.25 4.58
C SER A 310 14.74 -14.25 6.05
N HIS A 311 15.55 -14.89 6.89
CA HIS A 311 15.46 -14.87 8.35
C HIS A 311 15.52 -13.47 8.99
N LEU A 312 15.95 -12.44 8.24
CA LEU A 312 16.15 -11.09 8.75
C LEU A 312 14.84 -10.31 9.02
N VAL A 313 13.73 -10.73 8.39
CA VAL A 313 12.46 -9.97 8.36
C VAL A 313 11.25 -10.85 8.70
N GLU A 314 10.20 -10.25 9.27
CA GLU A 314 8.89 -10.88 9.51
C GLU A 314 7.76 -10.11 8.81
N SER A 315 6.80 -10.80 8.20
CA SER A 315 5.83 -10.22 7.27
C SER A 315 4.57 -9.73 7.99
N CYS A 316 4.53 -8.43 8.30
CA CYS A 316 3.35 -7.77 8.86
C CYS A 316 2.64 -6.88 7.81
N PRO A 317 1.96 -7.47 6.81
CA PRO A 317 1.32 -6.71 5.75
C PRO A 317 0.26 -5.77 6.32
N ARG A 318 0.11 -4.59 5.70
CA ARG A 318 -0.87 -3.56 6.10
C ARG A 318 -0.62 -2.88 7.47
N PHE A 319 0.43 -3.23 8.23
CA PHE A 319 0.78 -2.64 9.53
C PHE A 319 0.62 -1.12 9.57
N SER A 320 0.01 -0.59 10.64
CA SER A 320 -0.21 0.85 10.81
C SER A 320 0.21 1.33 12.19
N LYS A 321 1.22 2.20 12.22
CA LYS A 321 1.69 2.92 13.43
C LYS A 321 0.55 3.61 14.20
N TYR A 322 -0.47 4.10 13.48
CA TYR A 322 -1.64 4.72 14.11
C TYR A 322 -2.53 3.70 14.82
N ILE A 323 -2.97 2.66 14.09
CA ILE A 323 -3.88 1.62 14.59
C ILE A 323 -3.23 0.89 15.77
N HIS A 324 -1.95 0.52 15.66
CA HIS A 324 -1.26 -0.11 16.77
C HIS A 324 -1.12 0.80 18.00
N GLY A 325 -0.95 2.12 17.81
CA GLY A 325 -0.84 3.08 18.92
C GLY A 325 -2.14 3.21 19.70
N VAL A 326 -3.27 3.41 19.00
CA VAL A 326 -4.60 3.41 19.63
C VAL A 326 -4.85 2.05 20.30
N ALA A 327 -4.62 0.94 19.58
CA ALA A 327 -4.89 -0.40 20.08
C ALA A 327 -3.98 -0.92 21.21
N THR A 328 -3.01 -0.13 21.67
CA THR A 328 -2.14 -0.50 22.81
C THR A 328 -2.16 0.53 23.95
N LEU A 329 -2.64 1.76 23.69
CA LEU A 329 -2.66 2.87 24.67
C LEU A 329 -4.06 3.35 25.03
N LEU A 330 -5.07 2.95 24.25
CA LEU A 330 -6.47 3.34 24.32
C LEU A 330 -7.38 2.12 24.09
N GLU A 331 -6.93 0.95 24.56
CA GLU A 331 -7.65 -0.34 24.45
C GLU A 331 -9.04 -0.25 25.09
N ASP A 332 -9.19 0.53 26.16
CA ASP A 332 -10.46 0.81 26.86
C ASP A 332 -11.49 1.59 26.01
N LYS A 333 -11.09 2.12 24.85
CA LYS A 333 -11.93 2.92 23.96
C LYS A 333 -12.33 2.24 22.66
N ILE A 334 -11.85 1.01 22.40
CA ILE A 334 -12.05 0.34 21.11
C ILE A 334 -12.65 -1.06 21.26
N GLN A 335 -13.38 -1.48 20.23
CA GLN A 335 -14.07 -2.79 20.20
C GLN A 335 -13.39 -3.81 19.28
N ILE A 336 -12.49 -3.37 18.41
CA ILE A 336 -11.87 -4.21 17.37
C ILE A 336 -10.35 -4.00 17.39
N LEU A 337 -9.61 -5.09 17.55
CA LEU A 337 -8.14 -5.12 17.60
C LEU A 337 -7.53 -5.53 16.24
N PRO A 338 -6.33 -5.04 15.88
CA PRO A 338 -5.67 -5.44 14.64
C PRO A 338 -5.11 -6.86 14.71
N PHE A 339 -5.18 -7.61 13.60
CA PHE A 339 -4.80 -9.03 13.52
C PHE A 339 -3.35 -9.35 13.96
N TRP A 340 -2.45 -8.36 13.96
CA TRP A 340 -1.05 -8.51 14.35
C TRP A 340 -0.82 -8.33 15.86
N LEU A 341 -1.81 -7.90 16.64
CA LEU A 341 -1.64 -7.68 18.08
C LEU A 341 -1.33 -8.99 18.84
N PRO A 342 -2.02 -10.13 18.57
CA PRO A 342 -1.66 -11.43 19.16
C PRO A 342 -0.32 -12.03 18.66
N GLN A 343 0.37 -11.34 17.74
CA GLN A 343 1.71 -11.72 17.28
C GLN A 343 2.81 -10.93 18.02
N MET A 344 2.46 -9.97 18.88
CA MET A 344 3.43 -9.15 19.60
C MET A 344 4.23 -9.94 20.64
N ASP A 345 3.64 -10.97 21.23
CA ASP A 345 4.28 -11.86 22.22
C ASP A 345 5.14 -12.97 21.57
N GLN A 346 5.21 -13.03 20.24
CA GLN A 346 5.94 -14.06 19.50
C GLN A 346 7.35 -13.58 19.13
N GLU A 347 8.35 -14.41 19.39
CA GLU A 347 9.73 -14.19 18.98
C GLU A 347 9.85 -14.25 17.45
N ILE A 348 10.22 -13.14 16.81
CA ILE A 348 10.30 -13.05 15.34
C ILE A 348 11.67 -13.47 14.77
N ARG A 349 12.69 -13.69 15.61
CA ARG A 349 14.01 -14.16 15.15
C ARG A 349 13.93 -15.60 14.64
N LYS A 350 14.30 -15.77 13.37
CA LYS A 350 14.39 -17.07 12.69
C LYS A 350 15.86 -17.54 12.65
N PRO A 351 16.12 -18.85 12.65
CA PRO A 351 17.45 -19.35 12.31
C PRO A 351 17.81 -18.96 10.85
N PRO A 352 19.09 -18.75 10.51
CA PRO A 352 19.52 -18.49 9.14
C PRO A 352 19.03 -19.58 8.17
N ASN A 353 18.07 -19.24 7.32
CA ASN A 353 17.41 -20.13 6.36
C ASN A 353 18.02 -20.06 4.95
N THR A 354 18.98 -19.15 4.75
CA THR A 354 19.59 -18.79 3.47
C THR A 354 20.98 -18.23 3.75
N ASP A 355 21.94 -18.40 2.84
CA ASP A 355 23.22 -17.68 2.89
C ASP A 355 23.07 -16.15 2.67
N PHE A 356 21.86 -15.66 2.39
CA PHE A 356 21.56 -14.23 2.25
C PHE A 356 21.78 -13.45 3.56
N GLY A 357 22.74 -12.52 3.55
CA GLY A 357 23.11 -11.68 4.69
C GLY A 357 24.52 -11.10 4.56
N LEU A 358 25.14 -10.79 5.70
CA LEU A 358 26.58 -10.55 5.87
C LEU A 358 27.32 -11.85 6.21
N THR A 359 26.64 -12.85 6.78
CA THR A 359 27.21 -14.13 7.21
C THR A 359 27.78 -14.98 6.07
N SER A 360 27.29 -14.85 4.84
CA SER A 360 27.89 -15.43 3.63
C SER A 360 29.32 -14.95 3.33
N PHE A 361 29.75 -13.85 3.94
CA PHE A 361 31.06 -13.23 3.74
C PHE A 361 32.03 -13.50 4.88
N LEU A 362 31.59 -14.17 5.94
CA LEU A 362 32.50 -14.82 6.89
C LEU A 362 32.93 -16.16 6.29
N PRO A 363 34.24 -16.41 6.05
CA PRO A 363 34.69 -17.76 5.72
C PRO A 363 34.30 -18.70 6.87
N ARG A 364 33.67 -19.84 6.55
CA ARG A 364 33.23 -20.82 7.57
C ARG A 364 34.42 -21.18 8.46
N SER A 365 34.27 -20.85 9.75
CA SER A 365 35.30 -20.91 10.78
C SER A 365 36.63 -20.19 10.46
N TRP A 366 36.91 -19.13 11.21
CA TRP A 366 38.25 -19.06 11.79
C TRP A 366 38.38 -20.25 12.74
N PRO A 367 39.35 -21.16 12.55
CA PRO A 367 39.53 -22.27 13.48
C PRO A 367 40.04 -21.73 14.81
N VAL A 368 39.18 -21.70 15.83
CA VAL A 368 39.58 -21.49 17.23
C VAL A 368 40.19 -22.80 17.74
N GLY A 369 41.38 -23.10 17.21
CA GLY A 369 42.21 -24.23 17.58
C GLY A 369 43.62 -23.73 17.90
N THR A 370 44.23 -24.29 18.93
CA THR A 370 45.61 -23.99 19.33
C THR A 370 46.57 -24.23 18.15
N PRO A 371 47.53 -23.33 17.88
CA PRO A 371 48.39 -23.43 16.70
C PRO A 371 49.36 -24.61 16.82
N GLN A 372 49.06 -25.71 16.13
CA GLN A 372 50.07 -26.73 15.84
C GLN A 372 51.01 -26.22 14.73
N ALA A 373 52.32 -26.32 14.97
CA ALA A 373 53.34 -25.87 14.03
C ALA A 373 53.48 -26.86 12.86
N GLY A 374 52.71 -26.65 11.80
CA GLY A 374 52.88 -27.30 10.50
C GLY A 374 53.53 -26.37 9.46
N PRO A 375 54.29 -26.90 8.48
CA PRO A 375 54.94 -26.08 7.46
C PRO A 375 53.91 -25.34 6.58
N ARG A 376 54.21 -24.06 6.33
CA ARG A 376 53.35 -23.13 5.59
C ARG A 376 53.18 -23.58 4.12
N PRO A 377 51.95 -23.67 3.57
CA PRO A 377 51.78 -23.88 2.13
C PRO A 377 52.44 -22.75 1.34
N THR A 378 53.19 -23.09 0.31
CA THR A 378 53.84 -22.12 -0.58
C THR A 378 52.79 -21.43 -1.46
N LEU A 379 52.69 -20.11 -1.35
CA LEU A 379 51.89 -19.29 -2.25
C LEU A 379 52.54 -19.30 -3.64
N ALA A 380 51.86 -19.90 -4.63
CA ALA A 380 52.31 -19.83 -6.01
C ALA A 380 52.32 -18.36 -6.50
N PRO A 381 53.43 -17.87 -7.08
CA PRO A 381 53.50 -16.49 -7.56
C PRO A 381 52.53 -16.28 -8.73
N ARG A 382 51.73 -15.22 -8.63
CA ARG A 382 50.76 -14.83 -9.66
C ARG A 382 51.50 -14.22 -10.84
N ALA A 383 51.58 -14.95 -11.95
CA ALA A 383 52.29 -14.53 -13.15
C ALA A 383 51.79 -13.16 -13.67
N LEU A 384 52.74 -12.28 -14.01
CA LEU A 384 52.48 -11.16 -14.91
C LEU A 384 52.30 -11.68 -16.33
N ILE A 385 51.50 -10.97 -17.13
CA ILE A 385 51.39 -11.19 -18.56
C ILE A 385 52.09 -10.01 -19.25
N GLU A 386 53.37 -10.19 -19.55
CA GLU A 386 54.02 -9.48 -20.65
C GLU A 386 53.78 -10.27 -21.96
N GLY A 387 53.93 -9.60 -23.10
CA GLY A 387 53.45 -10.12 -24.38
C GLY A 387 54.50 -10.70 -25.32
N SER A 388 54.02 -11.06 -26.52
CA SER A 388 54.75 -11.39 -27.76
C SER A 388 54.88 -12.87 -28.16
N SER A 389 54.54 -13.10 -29.43
CA SER A 389 55.14 -14.06 -30.39
C SER A 389 55.21 -15.58 -30.10
N ASP A 390 54.22 -16.28 -30.68
CA ASP A 390 54.42 -17.30 -31.76
C ASP A 390 54.57 -18.81 -31.43
N SER A 391 54.33 -19.65 -32.45
CA SER A 391 54.54 -21.11 -32.57
C SER A 391 53.50 -22.11 -31.98
N THR A 392 52.29 -22.08 -32.56
CA THR A 392 51.62 -23.26 -33.18
C THR A 392 51.72 -24.67 -32.54
N ILE A 393 50.61 -25.19 -31.98
CA ILE A 393 50.21 -26.61 -32.13
C ILE A 393 48.73 -26.76 -32.51
N LYS A 394 48.51 -27.26 -33.73
CA LYS A 394 47.39 -28.08 -34.27
C LYS A 394 46.10 -28.22 -33.44
N GLY A 395 44.95 -27.78 -33.99
CA GLY A 395 43.63 -28.13 -33.42
C GLY A 395 42.37 -27.42 -33.96
N THR A 396 42.40 -26.80 -35.13
CA THR A 396 41.31 -25.91 -35.59
C THR A 396 40.03 -26.63 -36.02
N LYS A 397 38.94 -26.42 -35.28
CA LYS A 397 37.56 -26.42 -35.79
C LYS A 397 37.03 -24.97 -35.79
N SER A 398 36.26 -24.57 -36.79
CA SER A 398 35.86 -23.18 -37.00
C SER A 398 34.73 -22.71 -36.07
N LEU A 399 34.80 -21.45 -35.65
CA LEU A 399 33.71 -20.71 -34.99
C LEU A 399 32.65 -20.33 -36.04
N SER A 400 31.85 -21.31 -36.47
CA SER A 400 30.82 -21.14 -37.51
C SER A 400 29.54 -21.95 -37.27
N GLU A 401 29.34 -22.51 -36.08
CA GLU A 401 28.22 -23.43 -35.79
C GLU A 401 27.46 -23.11 -34.48
N PHE A 402 27.45 -21.85 -34.03
CA PHE A 402 26.65 -21.43 -32.86
C PHE A 402 26.01 -20.03 -32.96
N GLU A 403 25.50 -19.69 -34.15
CA GLU A 403 24.52 -18.58 -34.26
C GLU A 403 23.09 -19.08 -33.96
N PRO A 404 22.34 -18.44 -33.04
CA PRO A 404 20.93 -18.73 -32.84
C PRO A 404 20.11 -18.21 -34.03
N LYS A 405 19.49 -19.11 -34.79
CA LYS A 405 18.65 -18.77 -35.95
C LYS A 405 17.54 -17.79 -35.55
N MET A 406 17.53 -16.60 -36.14
CA MET A 406 16.46 -15.62 -35.92
C MET A 406 15.10 -16.20 -36.32
N PRO A 407 14.02 -15.95 -35.54
CA PRO A 407 12.68 -16.36 -35.93
C PRO A 407 12.24 -15.57 -37.17
N LYS A 408 11.75 -16.28 -38.19
CA LYS A 408 11.24 -15.65 -39.43
C LYS A 408 10.06 -14.74 -39.11
N THR A 409 10.26 -13.43 -39.21
CA THR A 409 9.19 -12.44 -39.09
C THR A 409 8.21 -12.58 -40.25
N MET A 410 6.96 -12.98 -39.96
CA MET A 410 5.89 -12.89 -40.95
C MET A 410 5.62 -11.43 -41.30
N ASP A 411 5.48 -11.14 -42.60
CA ASP A 411 5.29 -9.77 -43.06
C ASP A 411 3.91 -9.22 -42.69
N LYS A 412 3.85 -7.91 -42.47
CA LYS A 412 2.71 -7.23 -41.84
C LYS A 412 1.46 -7.26 -42.71
N ALA A 413 1.64 -7.22 -44.04
CA ALA A 413 0.57 -7.40 -45.01
C ALA A 413 -0.01 -8.82 -45.00
N THR A 414 0.85 -9.85 -44.93
CA THR A 414 0.42 -11.27 -44.89
C THR A 414 -0.36 -11.60 -43.61
N TYR A 415 -0.01 -10.96 -42.48
CA TYR A 415 -0.78 -11.07 -41.24
C TYR A 415 -2.17 -10.42 -41.36
N GLN A 416 -2.27 -9.25 -42.01
CA GLN A 416 -3.53 -8.56 -42.24
C GLN A 416 -4.46 -9.32 -43.20
N GLN A 417 -3.93 -9.92 -44.28
CA GLN A 417 -4.70 -10.79 -45.18
C GLN A 417 -5.33 -11.98 -44.43
N LYS A 418 -4.55 -12.72 -43.62
CA LYS A 418 -5.07 -13.84 -42.82
C LYS A 418 -6.14 -13.43 -41.80
N MET A 419 -6.08 -12.19 -41.29
CA MET A 419 -7.14 -11.65 -40.41
C MET A 419 -8.41 -11.24 -41.18
N ALA A 420 -8.28 -10.72 -42.41
CA ALA A 420 -9.43 -10.42 -43.26
C ALA A 420 -10.16 -11.70 -43.71
N GLU A 421 -9.41 -12.70 -44.16
CA GLU A 421 -9.87 -14.03 -44.56
C GLU A 421 -10.62 -14.75 -43.42
N LYS A 422 -10.09 -14.67 -42.19
CA LYS A 422 -10.73 -15.19 -40.97
C LYS A 422 -12.05 -14.49 -40.61
N ASN A 423 -12.21 -13.21 -40.98
CA ASN A 423 -13.44 -12.47 -40.76
C ASN A 423 -14.49 -12.72 -41.86
N ALA A 424 -14.08 -12.99 -43.10
CA ALA A 424 -14.98 -13.32 -44.21
C ALA A 424 -15.79 -14.61 -43.96
N ASN A 425 -15.21 -15.59 -43.25
CA ASN A 425 -15.85 -16.88 -42.95
C ASN A 425 -16.89 -16.86 -41.81
N ARG A 426 -17.39 -15.69 -41.39
CA ARG A 426 -18.51 -15.57 -40.43
C ARG A 426 -19.81 -15.18 -41.13
N ARG A 427 -20.62 -16.20 -41.48
CA ARG A 427 -22.02 -15.99 -41.90
C ARG A 427 -22.84 -15.37 -40.75
N PRO A 428 -23.75 -14.41 -41.04
CA PRO A 428 -24.75 -13.97 -40.07
C PRO A 428 -25.85 -15.03 -39.90
N ALA A 429 -26.44 -15.09 -38.70
CA ALA A 429 -27.71 -15.79 -38.45
C ALA A 429 -28.82 -14.74 -38.29
N ASN A 430 -30.02 -15.05 -38.80
CA ASN A 430 -31.05 -14.05 -39.07
C ASN A 430 -31.79 -13.54 -37.81
N SER A 431 -32.31 -12.32 -37.93
CA SER A 431 -33.26 -11.71 -37.00
C SER A 431 -34.69 -11.81 -37.54
N SER A 432 -35.54 -12.65 -36.93
CA SER A 432 -36.99 -12.66 -37.16
C SER A 432 -37.71 -13.43 -36.06
N GLU A 433 -38.36 -12.73 -35.12
CA GLU A 433 -39.83 -12.65 -35.05
C GLU A 433 -40.29 -11.86 -33.81
N ASN A 434 -41.43 -11.18 -33.93
CA ASN A 434 -42.14 -10.53 -32.84
C ASN A 434 -43.28 -11.47 -32.39
N THR A 435 -43.49 -11.63 -31.09
CA THR A 435 -44.82 -11.97 -30.57
C THR A 435 -45.08 -11.21 -29.28
N PHE A 436 -46.22 -10.51 -29.23
CA PHE A 436 -46.77 -9.92 -28.01
C PHE A 436 -47.10 -11.01 -26.99
N TYR A 437 -46.98 -10.70 -25.70
CA TYR A 437 -48.11 -10.85 -24.77
C TYR A 437 -47.96 -9.88 -23.59
N ASN A 438 -48.93 -8.97 -23.47
CA ASN A 438 -49.18 -8.26 -22.21
C ASN A 438 -50.09 -9.14 -21.35
N GLN A 439 -49.82 -9.25 -20.05
CA GLN A 439 -50.91 -9.36 -19.07
C GLN A 439 -50.49 -8.90 -17.68
N SER A 440 -51.31 -8.01 -17.11
CA SER A 440 -51.54 -7.88 -15.68
C SER A 440 -52.46 -9.06 -15.22
N THR A 441 -52.81 -9.31 -13.96
CA THR A 441 -53.03 -8.40 -12.81
C THR A 441 -52.78 -9.18 -11.48
N PRO A 442 -53.39 -8.98 -10.27
CA PRO A 442 -52.66 -9.16 -9.00
C PRO A 442 -53.30 -10.18 -8.02
N MET A 443 -53.01 -10.02 -6.72
CA MET A 443 -53.53 -10.77 -5.55
C MET A 443 -52.88 -12.17 -5.37
N SER A 444 -52.90 -12.80 -4.18
CA SER A 444 -53.52 -12.44 -2.89
C SER A 444 -52.61 -12.73 -1.70
N ALA A 445 -52.98 -12.25 -0.51
CA ALA A 445 -52.35 -12.60 0.76
C ALA A 445 -53.04 -13.79 1.45
N SER A 446 -52.35 -14.43 2.39
CA SER A 446 -52.96 -15.34 3.39
C SER A 446 -52.27 -15.17 4.76
N LYS A 447 -52.97 -15.53 5.84
CA LYS A 447 -52.57 -15.35 7.25
C LYS A 447 -52.62 -16.69 8.01
N ALA A 448 -51.67 -16.91 8.93
CA ALA A 448 -51.75 -17.69 10.18
C ALA A 448 -50.35 -17.60 10.86
N SER A 449 -50.14 -17.19 12.13
CA SER A 449 -50.54 -17.81 13.43
C SER A 449 -49.98 -19.25 13.60
N VAL A 450 -49.44 -19.67 14.75
CA VAL A 450 -49.82 -19.36 16.16
C VAL A 450 -48.59 -19.12 17.08
N ALA A 451 -48.83 -18.40 18.18
CA ALA A 451 -47.91 -17.97 19.24
C ALA A 451 -47.42 -19.07 20.22
N HIS A 452 -46.56 -18.70 21.18
CA HIS A 452 -46.69 -19.04 22.60
C HIS A 452 -46.07 -17.95 23.52
N SER A 453 -46.54 -17.88 24.78
CA SER A 453 -46.28 -16.84 25.82
C SER A 453 -44.92 -17.04 26.56
N HIS A 454 -44.23 -16.03 27.13
CA HIS A 454 -44.52 -15.21 28.35
C HIS A 454 -44.50 -16.06 29.67
N PRO A 455 -44.24 -15.52 30.91
CA PRO A 455 -44.37 -14.10 31.32
C PRO A 455 -43.42 -13.51 32.43
N LEU A 456 -43.59 -12.19 32.70
CA LEU A 456 -43.40 -11.45 33.99
C LEU A 456 -41.94 -11.27 34.53
N VAL A 457 -41.63 -10.29 35.40
CA VAL A 457 -42.43 -9.39 36.29
C VAL A 457 -42.15 -7.89 36.01
N ASP A 458 -43.05 -7.00 36.48
CA ASP A 458 -43.13 -5.55 36.23
C ASP A 458 -42.97 -4.69 37.53
N ASN A 459 -42.77 -3.37 37.39
CA ASN A 459 -42.90 -2.21 38.31
C ASN A 459 -41.94 -1.10 37.78
N GLY A 460 -42.28 0.16 37.50
CA GLY A 460 -43.35 1.05 38.00
C GLY A 460 -42.79 1.95 39.13
N SER A 461 -42.93 3.29 39.18
CA SER A 461 -43.46 4.36 38.30
C SER A 461 -42.75 5.71 38.70
N THR A 462 -43.07 6.99 38.43
CA THR A 462 -44.24 7.82 38.04
C THR A 462 -43.82 9.18 37.39
N VAL A 463 -44.75 9.89 36.72
CA VAL A 463 -45.10 11.37 36.83
C VAL A 463 -43.95 12.40 37.05
N SER A 464 -43.78 13.51 36.30
CA SER A 464 -44.51 14.19 35.19
C SER A 464 -43.50 14.99 34.29
N ASP A 465 -43.73 16.07 33.51
CA ASP A 465 -44.85 17.02 33.30
C ASP A 465 -44.76 17.78 31.94
N HIS A 466 -45.69 18.73 31.70
CA HIS A 466 -45.80 19.55 30.50
C HIS A 466 -45.07 20.91 30.55
N ALA A 467 -44.54 21.36 29.40
CA ALA A 467 -44.79 22.71 28.86
C ALA A 467 -44.39 22.82 27.38
N SER A 468 -45.28 23.37 26.54
CA SER A 468 -44.99 23.71 25.14
C SER A 468 -45.19 25.20 24.89
N MET A 469 -44.22 25.88 24.27
CA MET A 469 -44.38 27.27 23.81
C MET A 469 -43.77 27.51 22.41
N ALA A 470 -44.32 28.51 21.73
CA ALA A 470 -44.13 28.78 20.31
C ALA A 470 -42.89 29.66 19.99
N PRO A 471 -42.37 29.65 18.75
CA PRO A 471 -41.14 30.36 18.39
C PRO A 471 -41.36 31.85 18.03
N PRO A 472 -40.43 32.75 18.38
CA PRO A 472 -40.41 34.12 17.88
C PRO A 472 -39.90 34.19 16.43
N ALA A 473 -40.49 35.08 15.62
CA ALA A 473 -40.20 35.22 14.19
C ALA A 473 -38.92 36.02 13.90
N ARG A 474 -38.40 35.88 12.66
CA ARG A 474 -37.34 36.74 12.08
C ARG A 474 -37.94 37.61 10.97
N PRO A 475 -37.83 38.96 11.02
CA PRO A 475 -38.17 39.83 9.90
C PRO A 475 -37.14 39.76 8.76
N TRP A 476 -37.60 39.97 7.53
CA TRP A 476 -36.79 40.03 6.31
C TRP A 476 -37.34 41.18 5.44
N VAL A 477 -36.56 42.23 5.17
CA VAL A 477 -36.84 43.22 4.11
C VAL A 477 -35.52 43.70 3.48
N ASP A 478 -35.54 43.91 2.16
CA ASP A 478 -34.42 44.33 1.30
C ASP A 478 -34.11 45.85 1.35
N ARG A 479 -32.86 46.18 0.97
CA ARG A 479 -32.40 47.34 0.14
C ARG A 479 -33.04 48.74 0.29
N LEU A 480 -32.16 49.75 0.23
CA LEU A 480 -32.21 50.73 -0.89
C LEU A 480 -30.80 51.19 -1.28
N ASN A 481 -30.65 52.18 -2.17
CA ASN A 481 -29.51 52.27 -3.08
C ASN A 481 -29.03 53.71 -3.38
N ASN A 482 -27.70 53.89 -3.48
CA ASN A 482 -26.97 54.84 -4.35
C ASN A 482 -26.68 56.31 -3.90
N ARG A 483 -25.43 56.74 -4.20
CA ARG A 483 -24.95 58.06 -4.73
C ARG A 483 -24.23 59.16 -3.89
N ASP A 484 -23.12 59.61 -4.51
CA ASP A 484 -22.48 60.95 -4.62
C ASP A 484 -21.77 61.71 -3.46
N SER A 485 -20.44 61.51 -3.35
CA SER A 485 -19.34 62.52 -3.54
C SER A 485 -19.17 63.76 -2.59
N PRO A 486 -18.10 64.60 -2.70
CA PRO A 486 -16.69 64.31 -2.32
C PRO A 486 -15.96 65.47 -1.55
N LEU A 487 -14.73 65.25 -1.01
CA LEU A 487 -13.66 66.24 -0.61
C LEU A 487 -12.47 65.45 0.05
N SER A 488 -11.26 65.98 0.33
CA SER A 488 -10.23 66.66 -0.50
C SER A 488 -8.89 66.77 0.28
N LEU A 489 -7.74 67.01 -0.39
CA LEU A 489 -6.36 67.19 0.15
C LEU A 489 -5.76 65.93 0.82
N GLY A 490 -4.45 65.65 0.90
CA GLY A 490 -3.19 66.30 0.44
C GLY A 490 -2.04 65.89 1.40
N ALA A 491 -0.76 65.75 1.06
CA ALA A 491 0.00 65.79 -0.21
C ALA A 491 1.32 64.97 -0.06
N GLU A 492 2.07 64.74 -1.14
CA GLU A 492 3.49 64.28 -1.07
C GLU A 492 4.46 65.47 -0.92
N PRO A 493 5.75 65.22 -0.64
CA PRO A 493 6.72 65.31 -1.75
C PRO A 493 7.80 64.21 -1.76
N ALA A 494 8.47 64.07 -2.91
CA ALA A 494 9.56 63.12 -3.16
C ALA A 494 10.88 63.81 -3.55
N MET A 495 12.01 63.12 -3.37
CA MET A 495 13.30 63.28 -4.08
C MET A 495 14.06 61.93 -3.98
N ASN A 496 14.54 61.32 -5.07
CA ASN A 496 15.81 61.58 -5.80
C ASN A 496 17.04 60.97 -5.06
N GLU A 497 18.06 60.32 -5.67
CA GLU A 497 18.50 60.23 -7.07
C GLU A 497 19.49 59.04 -7.33
N LYS A 498 19.93 58.88 -8.59
CA LYS A 498 21.16 58.21 -9.12
C LYS A 498 21.23 56.67 -9.27
N ASN A 499 21.12 56.25 -10.54
CA ASN A 499 21.80 55.11 -11.17
C ASN A 499 23.13 55.60 -11.82
N PRO A 500 24.16 54.76 -12.03
CA PRO A 500 24.53 54.36 -13.41
C PRO A 500 25.20 52.96 -13.52
N SER A 501 25.43 52.35 -14.69
CA SER A 501 24.80 52.40 -16.04
C SER A 501 25.38 51.28 -16.95
N LYS A 502 24.96 51.24 -18.22
CA LYS A 502 25.41 50.38 -19.35
C LYS A 502 24.90 48.93 -19.40
N ALA A 503 24.77 48.28 -20.57
CA ALA A 503 24.19 48.62 -21.89
C ALA A 503 24.69 47.60 -22.94
N ASN A 504 23.79 46.99 -23.71
CA ASN A 504 23.69 47.22 -25.17
C ASN A 504 22.49 46.46 -25.77
N ASP A 505 21.71 47.16 -26.61
CA ASP A 505 21.40 46.92 -28.03
C ASP A 505 21.25 45.47 -28.54
N GLY A 506 20.30 45.16 -29.42
CA GLY A 506 19.25 45.95 -30.10
C GLY A 506 18.51 45.00 -31.06
N ASN A 507 17.59 45.36 -31.96
CA ASN A 507 16.78 46.55 -32.27
C ASN A 507 15.80 46.10 -33.40
N ASN A 508 15.01 47.01 -33.98
CA ASN A 508 14.05 46.80 -35.09
C ASN A 508 12.72 46.12 -34.66
N GLU A 509 11.59 46.80 -34.39
CA GLU A 509 10.88 47.97 -34.98
C GLU A 509 9.73 47.59 -35.94
N ASP A 510 8.85 48.56 -36.17
CA ASP A 510 7.59 48.55 -36.94
C ASP A 510 6.47 47.56 -36.52
N GLY A 511 5.24 47.96 -36.19
CA GLY A 511 4.68 49.30 -35.96
C GLY A 511 3.42 49.61 -36.76
N LEU A 512 2.23 49.61 -36.13
CA LEU A 512 1.11 50.47 -36.54
C LEU A 512 0.02 50.62 -35.46
N LEU A 513 -0.54 51.82 -35.34
CA LEU A 513 -1.62 52.18 -34.40
C LEU A 513 -3.02 51.86 -34.97
N ARG A 514 -3.93 51.27 -34.18
CA ARG A 514 -5.38 51.38 -34.49
C ARG A 514 -6.34 51.34 -33.28
N LYS A 515 -6.80 52.55 -32.92
CA LYS A 515 -8.09 52.95 -32.31
C LYS A 515 -8.90 51.93 -31.48
N LYS A 516 -9.19 52.33 -30.23
CA LYS A 516 -10.37 51.89 -29.46
C LYS A 516 -11.66 52.04 -30.29
N SER A 517 -12.60 51.10 -30.17
CA SER A 517 -14.03 51.37 -30.36
C SER A 517 -14.87 50.50 -29.42
N THR A 518 -15.91 51.10 -28.84
CA THR A 518 -16.82 50.46 -27.88
C THR A 518 -18.16 50.16 -28.55
N ILE A 519 -18.54 48.88 -28.63
CA ILE A 519 -19.87 48.50 -29.11
C ILE A 519 -20.54 47.57 -28.09
N ARG A 520 -21.60 48.07 -27.45
CA ARG A 520 -22.56 47.26 -26.68
C ARG A 520 -23.25 46.26 -27.63
N ARG A 521 -23.35 44.99 -27.24
CA ARG A 521 -24.47 44.12 -27.66
C ARG A 521 -25.15 43.48 -26.46
N LYS A 522 -26.46 43.26 -26.62
CA LYS A 522 -27.40 42.92 -25.53
C LYS A 522 -27.25 41.45 -25.11
N ARG A 523 -27.48 41.16 -23.82
CA ARG A 523 -27.69 39.77 -23.36
C ARG A 523 -28.98 39.22 -23.99
N PHE A 524 -28.89 38.12 -24.71
CA PHE A 524 -30.02 37.20 -24.93
C PHE A 524 -29.74 35.94 -24.13
N GLY A 525 -30.72 35.50 -23.33
CA GLY A 525 -30.60 34.29 -22.52
C GLY A 525 -30.95 33.05 -23.34
N PHE A 526 -29.95 32.23 -23.68
CA PHE A 526 -30.18 30.90 -24.24
C PHE A 526 -30.31 29.87 -23.12
N ARG A 527 -31.49 29.25 -22.99
CA ARG A 527 -31.75 28.17 -22.02
C ARG A 527 -31.33 26.83 -22.61
N GLU A 528 -30.03 26.55 -22.55
CA GLU A 528 -29.45 25.33 -23.10
C GLU A 528 -29.98 24.07 -22.37
N LYS A 529 -30.62 23.16 -23.12
CA LYS A 529 -31.14 21.90 -22.59
C LYS A 529 -29.98 20.92 -22.39
N ARG A 530 -29.63 20.59 -21.14
CA ARG A 530 -28.77 19.43 -20.85
C ARG A 530 -29.45 18.15 -21.35
N SER A 531 -28.87 17.51 -22.35
CA SER A 531 -29.20 16.14 -22.72
C SER A 531 -28.65 15.18 -21.67
N SER A 532 -29.50 14.30 -21.13
CA SER A 532 -29.12 13.29 -20.14
C SER A 532 -28.45 12.11 -20.83
N VAL A 533 -27.15 12.23 -21.11
CA VAL A 533 -26.34 11.10 -21.60
C VAL A 533 -26.18 10.08 -20.47
N VAL A 534 -27.02 9.04 -20.48
CA VAL A 534 -26.87 7.88 -19.60
C VAL A 534 -25.58 7.15 -20.00
N PRO A 535 -24.59 7.00 -19.10
CA PRO A 535 -23.35 6.30 -19.44
C PRO A 535 -23.64 4.82 -19.70
N LYS A 536 -23.41 4.39 -20.94
CA LYS A 536 -23.60 3.01 -21.39
C LYS A 536 -22.64 2.12 -20.59
N ARG A 537 -23.18 1.25 -19.72
CA ARG A 537 -22.39 0.38 -18.83
C ARG A 537 -21.53 -0.60 -19.64
N THR A 538 -20.28 -0.23 -19.91
CA THR A 538 -19.25 -1.17 -20.34
C THR A 538 -18.89 -2.09 -19.18
N THR A 539 -19.32 -3.35 -19.27
CA THR A 539 -18.93 -4.39 -18.32
C THR A 539 -17.43 -4.65 -18.45
N ALA A 540 -16.65 -4.09 -17.54
CA ALA A 540 -15.22 -4.42 -17.42
C ALA A 540 -15.06 -5.94 -17.20
N PRO A 541 -14.00 -6.56 -17.75
CA PRO A 541 -13.77 -8.00 -17.57
C PRO A 541 -13.59 -8.29 -16.07
N VAL A 542 -14.35 -9.26 -15.55
CA VAL A 542 -14.32 -9.63 -14.14
C VAL A 542 -12.93 -10.14 -13.77
N ARG A 543 -12.22 -9.35 -12.95
CA ARG A 543 -10.86 -9.66 -12.51
C ARG A 543 -10.90 -10.79 -11.48
N MET A 544 -10.84 -12.03 -11.95
CA MET A 544 -10.71 -13.22 -11.11
C MET A 544 -9.52 -13.07 -10.15
N GLU A 545 -9.75 -13.28 -8.86
CA GLU A 545 -8.67 -13.34 -7.88
C GLU A 545 -7.92 -14.68 -8.04
N PRO A 546 -6.60 -14.68 -8.29
CA PRO A 546 -5.86 -15.94 -8.52
C PRO A 546 -6.00 -16.94 -7.37
N LYS A 547 -6.13 -16.46 -6.13
CA LYS A 547 -6.32 -17.30 -4.94
C LYS A 547 -7.59 -18.16 -5.01
N VAL A 548 -8.69 -17.64 -5.57
CA VAL A 548 -9.96 -18.36 -5.70
C VAL A 548 -9.87 -19.37 -6.85
N PHE A 549 -9.18 -19.01 -7.94
CA PHE A 549 -8.88 -19.94 -9.03
C PHE A 549 -8.01 -21.12 -8.56
N PHE A 550 -6.87 -20.86 -7.92
CA PHE A 550 -5.97 -21.88 -7.38
C PHE A 550 -6.64 -22.76 -6.29
N ALA A 551 -7.61 -22.21 -5.54
CA ALA A 551 -8.41 -23.00 -4.60
C ALA A 551 -9.36 -23.98 -5.33
N ASN A 552 -10.03 -23.52 -6.40
CA ASN A 552 -10.89 -24.38 -7.23
C ASN A 552 -10.07 -25.47 -7.95
N GLU A 553 -8.94 -25.08 -8.53
CA GLU A 553 -7.96 -25.97 -9.17
C GLU A 553 -7.45 -27.04 -8.20
N ARG A 554 -7.05 -26.67 -6.97
CA ARG A 554 -6.67 -27.64 -5.93
C ARG A 554 -7.79 -28.63 -5.63
N THR A 555 -9.05 -28.18 -5.53
CA THR A 555 -10.16 -29.13 -5.33
C THR A 555 -10.38 -30.07 -6.51
N PHE A 556 -10.19 -29.59 -7.75
CA PHE A 556 -10.25 -30.42 -8.95
C PHE A 556 -9.11 -31.45 -9.00
N LEU A 557 -7.87 -31.04 -8.70
CA LEU A 557 -6.71 -31.92 -8.64
C LEU A 557 -6.86 -33.01 -7.58
N ASN A 558 -7.43 -32.71 -6.41
CA ASN A 558 -7.72 -33.71 -5.38
C ASN A 558 -8.75 -34.76 -5.88
N TRP A 559 -9.83 -34.33 -6.55
CA TRP A 559 -10.82 -35.23 -7.16
C TRP A 559 -10.23 -36.08 -8.30
N LEU A 560 -9.33 -35.51 -9.09
CA LEU A 560 -8.65 -36.21 -10.18
C LEU A 560 -7.64 -37.23 -9.65
N GLN A 561 -6.84 -36.88 -8.64
CA GLN A 561 -5.95 -37.80 -7.94
C GLN A 561 -6.72 -39.00 -7.37
N PHE A 562 -7.87 -38.75 -6.73
CA PHE A 562 -8.73 -39.81 -6.21
C PHE A 562 -9.30 -40.71 -7.33
N SER A 563 -9.70 -40.11 -8.46
CA SER A 563 -10.17 -40.86 -9.64
C SER A 563 -9.07 -41.72 -10.26
N VAL A 564 -7.82 -41.24 -10.29
CA VAL A 564 -6.66 -42.03 -10.75
C VAL A 564 -6.37 -43.21 -9.82
N LEU A 565 -6.55 -43.05 -8.51
CA LEU A 565 -6.39 -44.13 -7.52
C LEU A 565 -7.50 -45.20 -7.64
N LEU A 566 -8.76 -44.82 -7.86
CA LEU A 566 -9.81 -45.79 -8.16
C LEU A 566 -9.59 -46.47 -9.52
N GLY A 567 -9.14 -45.72 -10.52
CA GLY A 567 -8.87 -46.23 -11.87
C GLY A 567 -7.74 -47.26 -11.89
N SER A 568 -6.67 -47.07 -11.11
CA SER A 568 -5.58 -48.05 -11.02
C SER A 568 -6.03 -49.33 -10.31
N ILE A 569 -6.79 -49.23 -9.22
CA ILE A 569 -7.40 -50.39 -8.53
C ILE A 569 -8.33 -51.16 -9.48
N ALA A 570 -9.19 -50.46 -10.22
CA ALA A 570 -10.11 -51.07 -11.18
C ALA A 570 -9.38 -51.77 -12.33
N LEU A 571 -8.31 -51.16 -12.86
CA LEU A 571 -7.44 -51.76 -13.88
C LEU A 571 -6.70 -53.00 -13.36
N THR A 572 -6.22 -52.99 -12.11
CA THR A 572 -5.60 -54.16 -11.47
C THR A 572 -6.61 -55.31 -11.33
N LEU A 573 -7.84 -55.03 -10.93
CA LEU A 573 -8.91 -56.03 -10.82
C LEU A 573 -9.36 -56.59 -12.18
N LEU A 574 -9.31 -55.78 -13.25
CA LEU A 574 -9.60 -56.24 -14.62
C LEU A 574 -8.49 -57.14 -15.18
N ASN A 575 -7.21 -56.79 -14.96
CA ASN A 575 -6.07 -57.54 -15.50
C ASN A 575 -5.79 -58.83 -14.74
N PHE A 576 -5.83 -58.80 -13.40
CA PHE A 576 -5.41 -59.91 -12.53
C PHE A 576 -6.57 -60.63 -11.83
N GLY A 577 -7.82 -60.20 -12.04
CA GLY A 577 -8.99 -60.80 -11.41
C GLY A 577 -9.49 -62.07 -12.10
N ASN A 578 -10.15 -62.91 -11.29
CA ASN A 578 -11.09 -63.96 -11.74
C ASN A 578 -12.35 -63.32 -12.34
N HIS A 579 -13.21 -64.11 -12.99
CA HIS A 579 -14.42 -63.60 -13.69
C HIS A 579 -15.24 -62.58 -12.87
N MET A 580 -15.57 -62.88 -11.62
CA MET A 580 -16.38 -61.98 -10.79
C MET A 580 -15.62 -60.73 -10.28
N THR A 581 -14.31 -60.81 -10.11
CA THR A 581 -13.47 -59.64 -9.80
C THR A 581 -13.25 -58.76 -11.04
N ARG A 582 -13.29 -59.32 -12.27
CA ARG A 582 -13.36 -58.52 -13.51
C ARG A 582 -14.69 -57.78 -13.64
N VAL A 583 -15.82 -58.41 -13.31
CA VAL A 583 -17.13 -57.72 -13.23
C VAL A 583 -17.08 -56.59 -12.19
N SER A 584 -16.51 -56.85 -11.01
CA SER A 584 -16.28 -55.81 -9.98
C SER A 584 -15.41 -54.66 -10.50
N GLY A 585 -14.32 -54.97 -11.22
CA GLY A 585 -13.44 -53.99 -11.85
C GLY A 585 -14.13 -53.16 -12.94
N ALA A 586 -15.00 -53.77 -13.76
CA ALA A 586 -15.78 -53.08 -14.77
C ALA A 586 -16.84 -52.12 -14.17
N VAL A 587 -17.43 -52.47 -13.03
CA VAL A 587 -18.29 -51.54 -12.27
C VAL A 587 -17.46 -50.37 -11.71
N LEU A 588 -16.26 -50.64 -11.19
CA LEU A 588 -15.37 -49.61 -10.66
C LEU A 588 -14.79 -48.66 -11.73
N THR A 589 -14.54 -49.12 -12.97
CA THR A 589 -14.14 -48.22 -14.06
C THR A 589 -15.28 -47.27 -14.45
N VAL A 590 -16.53 -47.76 -14.51
CA VAL A 590 -17.71 -46.90 -14.75
C VAL A 590 -17.88 -45.86 -13.63
N ILE A 591 -17.78 -46.25 -12.36
CA ILE A 591 -17.81 -45.32 -11.22
C ILE A 591 -16.68 -44.28 -11.32
N THR A 592 -15.48 -44.70 -11.73
CA THR A 592 -14.32 -43.81 -11.91
C THR A 592 -14.55 -42.78 -13.02
N LEU A 593 -15.12 -43.18 -14.15
CA LEU A 593 -15.46 -42.28 -15.25
C LEU A 593 -16.55 -41.26 -14.84
N LEU A 594 -17.55 -41.70 -14.09
CA LEU A 594 -18.59 -40.81 -13.54
C LEU A 594 -18.01 -39.80 -12.53
N ALA A 595 -17.11 -40.23 -11.65
CA ALA A 595 -16.41 -39.35 -10.71
C ALA A 595 -15.54 -38.30 -11.43
N MET A 596 -14.85 -38.70 -12.50
CA MET A 596 -14.03 -37.81 -13.33
C MET A 596 -14.88 -36.76 -14.08
N LEU A 597 -16.01 -37.17 -14.65
CA LEU A 597 -16.98 -36.26 -15.29
C LEU A 597 -17.63 -35.31 -14.27
N TYR A 598 -17.95 -35.79 -13.06
CA TYR A 598 -18.48 -34.97 -11.96
C TYR A 598 -17.47 -33.89 -11.53
N ALA A 599 -16.20 -34.25 -11.36
CA ALA A 599 -15.13 -33.32 -11.01
C ALA A 599 -14.97 -32.20 -12.05
N LEU A 600 -15.01 -32.55 -13.34
CA LEU A 600 -14.98 -31.59 -14.45
C LEU A 600 -16.21 -30.67 -14.45
N GLY A 601 -17.41 -31.25 -14.26
CA GLY A 601 -18.66 -30.49 -14.19
C GLY A 601 -18.67 -29.48 -13.04
N ILE A 602 -18.28 -29.90 -11.83
CA ILE A 602 -18.16 -29.02 -10.66
C ILE A 602 -17.09 -27.94 -10.87
N PHE A 603 -15.95 -28.26 -11.50
CA PHE A 603 -14.93 -27.27 -11.83
C PHE A 603 -15.48 -26.17 -12.75
N HIS A 604 -16.19 -26.54 -13.82
CA HIS A 604 -16.80 -25.58 -14.76
C HIS A 604 -17.95 -24.77 -14.13
N ILE A 605 -18.81 -25.40 -13.32
CA ILE A 605 -19.90 -24.71 -12.60
C ILE A 605 -19.34 -23.72 -11.58
N ARG A 606 -18.27 -24.08 -10.86
CA ARG A 606 -17.57 -23.15 -9.96
C ARG A 606 -16.91 -22.01 -10.73
N LEU A 607 -16.27 -22.30 -11.87
CA LEU A 607 -15.62 -21.28 -12.70
C LEU A 607 -16.64 -20.27 -13.28
N SER A 608 -17.80 -20.72 -13.76
CA SER A 608 -18.86 -19.81 -14.24
C SER A 608 -19.53 -19.01 -13.12
N ASN A 609 -19.65 -19.58 -11.91
CA ASN A 609 -20.11 -18.86 -10.72
C ASN A 609 -19.06 -17.86 -10.18
N ILE A 610 -17.76 -18.09 -10.37
CA ILE A 610 -16.70 -17.11 -10.06
C ILE A 610 -16.70 -15.96 -11.09
N LEU A 611 -17.03 -16.25 -12.35
CA LEU A 611 -17.10 -15.27 -13.44
C LEU A 611 -18.39 -14.42 -13.43
N SER A 612 -19.47 -14.87 -12.78
CA SER A 612 -20.75 -14.16 -12.74
C SER A 612 -21.02 -13.56 -11.36
N SER A 613 -21.31 -12.25 -11.31
CA SER A 613 -21.38 -11.47 -10.07
C SER A 613 -22.69 -11.71 -9.28
N LYS A 614 -22.89 -12.94 -8.79
CA LYS A 614 -23.98 -13.32 -7.87
C LYS A 614 -23.38 -13.86 -6.56
N ALA A 615 -22.95 -12.93 -5.72
CA ALA A 615 -22.38 -13.24 -4.40
C ALA A 615 -23.45 -13.76 -3.41
N ASN A 616 -23.80 -15.05 -3.49
CA ASN A 616 -24.33 -15.81 -2.36
C ASN A 616 -24.43 -17.33 -2.65
N ARG A 617 -23.55 -18.14 -2.02
CA ARG A 617 -23.85 -19.43 -1.38
C ARG A 617 -22.58 -20.11 -0.83
N GLN A 618 -22.77 -21.03 0.10
CA GLN A 618 -21.70 -21.73 0.83
C GLN A 618 -20.90 -22.68 -0.09
N PHE A 619 -19.57 -22.72 0.07
CA PHE A 619 -18.67 -23.54 -0.77
C PHE A 619 -18.60 -25.03 -0.39
N HIS A 620 -19.46 -25.50 0.52
CA HIS A 620 -19.46 -26.89 1.00
C HIS A 620 -20.18 -27.81 0.02
N ASP A 621 -19.40 -28.58 -0.75
CA ASP A 621 -19.92 -29.74 -1.47
C ASP A 621 -20.20 -30.89 -0.47
N ARG A 622 -21.48 -31.05 -0.13
CA ARG A 622 -21.98 -32.17 0.70
C ARG A 622 -22.46 -33.37 -0.12
N VAL A 623 -22.50 -33.25 -1.45
CA VAL A 623 -23.19 -34.21 -2.35
C VAL A 623 -22.18 -35.13 -3.04
N GLY A 624 -21.09 -34.58 -3.58
CA GLY A 624 -20.05 -35.38 -4.25
C GLY A 624 -19.51 -36.51 -3.36
N PRO A 625 -18.99 -36.22 -2.15
CA PRO A 625 -18.41 -37.24 -1.28
C PRO A 625 -19.42 -38.28 -0.79
N THR A 626 -20.66 -37.87 -0.49
CA THR A 626 -21.70 -38.77 0.04
C THR A 626 -22.20 -39.74 -1.02
N VAL A 627 -22.48 -39.25 -2.24
CA VAL A 627 -22.85 -40.09 -3.39
C VAL A 627 -21.73 -41.08 -3.73
N LEU A 628 -20.47 -40.62 -3.73
CA LEU A 628 -19.34 -41.51 -4.03
C LEU A 628 -19.14 -42.60 -2.97
N CYS A 629 -19.29 -42.28 -1.67
CA CYS A 629 -19.28 -43.29 -0.62
C CYS A 629 -20.37 -44.36 -0.82
N VAL A 630 -21.60 -43.97 -1.19
CA VAL A 630 -22.69 -44.92 -1.47
C VAL A 630 -22.35 -45.85 -2.63
N PHE A 631 -21.77 -45.34 -3.73
CA PHE A 631 -21.34 -46.17 -4.85
C PHE A 631 -20.18 -47.12 -4.49
N LEU A 632 -19.22 -46.68 -3.66
CA LEU A 632 -18.13 -47.55 -3.19
C LEU A 632 -18.62 -48.63 -2.23
N PHE A 633 -19.55 -48.32 -1.31
CA PHE A 633 -20.22 -49.34 -0.50
C PHE A 633 -21.00 -50.33 -1.38
N GLY A 634 -21.72 -49.85 -2.39
CA GLY A 634 -22.41 -50.71 -3.36
C GLY A 634 -21.45 -51.67 -4.08
N ALA A 635 -20.34 -51.17 -4.61
CA ALA A 635 -19.31 -52.00 -5.26
C ALA A 635 -18.64 -52.99 -4.29
N TYR A 636 -18.42 -52.59 -3.04
CA TYR A 636 -17.89 -53.46 -1.98
C TYR A 636 -18.88 -54.58 -1.61
N PHE A 637 -20.15 -54.27 -1.40
CA PHE A 637 -21.19 -55.27 -1.14
C PHE A 637 -21.37 -56.24 -2.31
N LEU A 638 -21.28 -55.76 -3.55
CA LEU A 638 -21.36 -56.61 -4.75
C LEU A 638 -20.16 -57.56 -4.85
N ASN A 639 -18.96 -57.10 -4.46
CA ASN A 639 -17.77 -57.96 -4.34
C ASN A 639 -17.87 -58.97 -3.19
N PHE A 640 -18.42 -58.56 -2.04
CA PHE A 640 -18.60 -59.42 -0.86
C PHE A 640 -19.65 -60.50 -1.09
N TYR A 641 -20.82 -60.13 -1.62
CA TYR A 641 -21.91 -61.08 -1.92
C TYR A 641 -21.49 -62.09 -3.00
N SER A 642 -20.71 -61.65 -3.99
CA SER A 642 -20.10 -62.54 -4.99
C SER A 642 -18.90 -63.37 -4.47
N LYS A 643 -18.62 -63.32 -3.16
CA LYS A 643 -17.56 -64.06 -2.47
C LYS A 643 -18.08 -64.89 -1.29
N SER A 644 -19.38 -64.84 -1.02
CA SER A 644 -20.07 -65.92 -0.31
C SER A 644 -19.98 -67.21 -1.15
N PRO A 645 -19.81 -68.40 -0.52
CA PRO A 645 -19.64 -69.67 -1.23
C PRO A 645 -20.94 -70.17 -1.88
#